data_AF-A0A6N7ZTD3-F1
#
_entry.id   AF-A0A6N7ZTD3-F1
#
_cell.length_a   1.000
_cell.length_b   1.000
_cell.length_c   1.000
_cell.angle_alpha   90.00
_cell.angle_beta   90.00
_cell.angle_gamma   90.00
#
_symmetry.space_group_name_H-M   'P 1'
#
loop_
_entity.id
_entity.type
_entity.pdbx_description
1 polymer ?
#
loop_
_entity_poly.entity_id
_entity_poly.type
_entity_poly.pdbx_seq_one_letter_code
_entity_poly.pdbx_strand_id
1 'polypeptide(L)'
;MTLNKAPIAIVGLGTMFAGRGTTSGFWRDIVEGADTTSDIPDSHFLTRDFYNPDPSVPDKVYVRRGAFIPHFSFDPVKFGTPPQVVETTDTVQLIALYVAQRVLERAQKGTVGKVDPKRTSVILGVAAGTELIGDMASRLNRPVWIQAMLEHGLAQGDAEQIADRIVSNYTDWRESTFPGLLGNVVAGRIANRFNLGGTNFTADAACASSLAAVRHAVQELWLGESDMVLAGGADALNNIFMYMCFSKTPAMSETGSCRPFSADCDGTLMGEGCGILALRRLEDAERDGNEIHAVLRGIGASSDGRGTSIYAPKSDGQALAITRAYDEAGYTPRTVELMEAHGTGTRVGDAVEFAGLQSVFQPAAPTDRNWCALGSVKSQIGHTKSAAGAASLSKMVNALHHKVLPPTINIGTPNPKLNIANSAFYLSEQARPWVRGNDFPRRASVSSFGFGGSNFHVTLEEYRGEGVKPPRLRILPNELFLFSGDTVSEICTKIEETLDLCESEDALAFNAWESQEAFEYSASHRGYLVAGSVKDLRAKADKIQRAANKGVPLSVEGLGYESRAADRGKTAFVFAGQGSQYIGMGAQLALHFDKARKAWDRAADYASLGSADLHRIAFPPPAFDDDARKRQFALLTQTQNAQPAITLVGMAQLSLLKELGIEADCMAGHSVGEIMALHAAGALTEEAALKLARDRGIACAMAAKQSGGRMIAVFAKEVTVSNTLAQLPGKVYLANLNTPDQFVLAGSEHDTLEAQAAFEAKGIKVVPLNVSAAFHSPLVEAAYAPLKEAILESGLKAPTVPVYSNLMAGTYPRADDETQNILARHLTSPVRFFAMIETMYRDGVRTFVEVGPSDTCGRFIKAVLGKRPHTVVSLDNAKTGGVAALHNAIGGLCIAGYRVNLASLWEEAPAEEPMPKPKKHELQLNGANYNKPYPAKARVFQDDELAGRRTLDQLNSEVAGLTAKLAELSVRNDAAVYQGAKETAELAEAGVQNEQPRAAPGRIAAQPNVTETVLAIVADKTGYPVDMLDMDMDL
;
A
#
# COMPACT_ATOMS: atom_id res chain seq x y z
N MET A 1 -16.75 32.51 27.20
CA MET A 1 -15.45 32.27 26.54
C MET A 1 -15.71 31.33 25.37
N THR A 2 -15.42 31.74 24.14
CA THR A 2 -15.40 30.84 22.99
C THR A 2 -14.20 29.90 23.16
N LEU A 3 -14.42 28.58 23.15
CA LEU A 3 -13.34 27.60 23.21
C LEU A 3 -12.38 27.86 22.04
N ASN A 4 -11.07 27.96 22.31
CA ASN A 4 -10.07 28.05 21.26
C ASN A 4 -9.91 26.66 20.60
N LYS A 5 -10.55 26.45 19.45
CA LYS A 5 -10.42 25.22 18.65
C LYS A 5 -9.13 25.25 17.84
N ALA A 6 -7.98 25.19 18.52
CA ALA A 6 -6.68 25.12 17.86
C ALA A 6 -6.58 23.85 16.98
N PRO A 7 -5.91 23.90 15.81
CA PRO A 7 -5.60 22.69 15.05
C PRO A 7 -4.82 21.69 15.91
N ILE A 8 -4.98 20.39 15.62
CA ILE A 8 -4.37 19.31 16.40
C ILE A 8 -3.21 18.69 15.61
N ALA A 9 -2.00 18.76 16.15
CA ALA A 9 -0.83 18.11 15.60
C ALA A 9 -0.81 16.62 15.93
N ILE A 10 -0.45 15.81 14.94
CA ILE A 10 -0.13 14.40 15.11
C ILE A 10 1.39 14.31 15.28
N VAL A 11 1.83 14.06 16.52
CA VAL A 11 3.25 14.10 16.92
C VAL A 11 3.88 12.72 17.08
N GLY A 12 3.09 11.67 16.93
CA GLY A 12 3.59 10.30 16.95
C GLY A 12 2.57 9.34 16.33
N LEU A 13 3.07 8.30 15.68
CA LEU A 13 2.26 7.28 15.01
C LEU A 13 2.87 5.90 15.24
N GLY A 14 2.04 4.91 15.53
CA GLY A 14 2.42 3.52 15.73
C GLY A 14 1.32 2.58 15.26
N THR A 15 1.72 1.47 14.63
CA THR A 15 0.80 0.52 14.00
C THR A 15 1.30 -0.91 14.15
N MET A 16 0.35 -1.86 14.21
CA MET A 16 0.54 -3.30 14.07
C MET A 16 -0.68 -3.81 13.29
N PHE A 17 -0.50 -4.03 11.98
CA PHE A 17 -1.53 -4.54 11.07
C PHE A 17 -1.01 -5.79 10.36
N ALA A 18 -1.88 -6.48 9.62
CA ALA A 18 -1.48 -7.56 8.73
C ALA A 18 -0.40 -7.11 7.71
N GLY A 19 0.35 -8.07 7.17
CA GLY A 19 1.50 -7.80 6.29
C GLY A 19 2.81 -7.74 7.07
N ARG A 20 3.56 -6.65 6.95
CA ARG A 20 4.89 -6.50 7.57
C ARG A 20 4.87 -6.13 9.06
N GLY A 21 3.71 -5.82 9.63
CA GLY A 21 3.51 -5.69 11.09
C GLY A 21 4.12 -4.45 11.79
N THR A 22 4.94 -3.65 11.11
CA THR A 22 5.54 -2.42 11.69
C THR A 22 4.91 -1.15 11.10
N THR A 23 5.27 0.03 11.60
CA THR A 23 4.82 1.32 11.02
C THR A 23 5.42 1.58 9.65
N SER A 24 6.72 1.33 9.50
CA SER A 24 7.40 1.40 8.21
C SER A 24 6.90 0.31 7.26
N GLY A 25 6.71 -0.90 7.78
CA GLY A 25 6.14 -2.04 7.07
C GLY A 25 4.73 -1.76 6.54
N PHE A 26 3.84 -1.24 7.39
CA PHE A 26 2.49 -0.86 6.99
C PHE A 26 2.50 0.17 5.86
N TRP A 27 3.32 1.23 5.97
CA TRP A 27 3.40 2.22 4.89
C TRP A 27 3.95 1.62 3.59
N ARG A 28 4.94 0.72 3.68
CA ARG A 28 5.45 -0.01 2.52
C ARG A 28 4.36 -0.87 1.87
N ASP A 29 3.62 -1.65 2.67
CA ASP A 29 2.48 -2.46 2.21
C ASP A 29 1.45 -1.59 1.47
N ILE A 30 1.12 -0.41 2.01
CA ILE A 30 0.21 0.55 1.35
C ILE A 30 0.76 1.00 0.00
N VAL A 31 1.98 1.51 -0.06
CA VAL A 31 2.51 2.10 -1.31
C VAL A 31 2.72 1.04 -2.40
N GLU A 32 3.10 -0.18 -2.02
CA GLU A 32 3.24 -1.31 -2.94
C GLU A 32 1.89 -1.87 -3.42
N GLY A 33 0.78 -1.49 -2.79
CA GLY A 33 -0.52 -2.11 -3.06
C GLY A 33 -0.54 -3.59 -2.68
N ALA A 34 0.12 -3.97 -1.58
CA ALA A 34 0.16 -5.35 -1.12
C ALA A 34 -1.23 -5.80 -0.63
N ASP A 35 -1.70 -6.95 -1.13
CA ASP A 35 -2.82 -7.70 -0.54
C ASP A 35 -2.26 -8.54 0.61
N THR A 36 -2.60 -8.16 1.85
CA THR A 36 -2.10 -8.84 3.05
C THR A 36 -3.04 -9.94 3.54
N THR A 37 -4.05 -10.31 2.74
CA THR A 37 -5.03 -11.31 3.13
C THR A 37 -4.52 -12.74 2.89
N SER A 38 -4.79 -13.64 3.82
CA SER A 38 -4.41 -15.05 3.78
C SER A 38 -5.60 -15.94 4.14
N ASP A 39 -5.40 -17.26 4.06
CA ASP A 39 -6.27 -18.21 4.74
C ASP A 39 -6.22 -17.97 6.26
N ILE A 40 -7.31 -18.32 6.95
CA ILE A 40 -7.43 -18.22 8.41
C ILE A 40 -6.37 -19.11 9.05
N PRO A 41 -5.45 -18.57 9.86
CA PRO A 41 -4.45 -19.36 10.56
C PRO A 41 -5.11 -20.28 11.58
N ASP A 42 -4.57 -21.50 11.71
CA ASP A 42 -5.02 -22.45 12.74
C ASP A 42 -4.96 -21.86 14.15
N SER A 43 -4.11 -20.85 14.42
CA SER A 43 -4.09 -20.19 15.74
C SER A 43 -5.42 -19.53 16.14
N HIS A 44 -6.32 -19.25 15.19
CA HIS A 44 -7.63 -18.62 15.46
C HIS A 44 -8.72 -19.68 15.63
N PHE A 45 -8.95 -20.48 14.58
CA PHE A 45 -9.84 -21.65 14.60
C PHE A 45 -9.60 -22.55 13.39
N LEU A 46 -10.07 -23.79 13.47
CA LEU A 46 -9.93 -24.75 12.37
C LEU A 46 -11.03 -24.54 11.33
N THR A 47 -10.64 -24.06 10.16
CA THR A 47 -11.58 -23.82 9.05
C THR A 47 -12.35 -25.08 8.65
N ARG A 48 -11.73 -26.27 8.75
CA ARG A 48 -12.38 -27.56 8.42
C ARG A 48 -13.59 -27.88 9.28
N ASP A 49 -13.67 -27.33 10.50
CA ASP A 49 -14.74 -27.61 11.44
C ASP A 49 -15.99 -26.75 11.15
N PHE A 50 -15.81 -25.57 10.57
CA PHE A 50 -16.87 -24.56 10.45
C PHE A 50 -17.18 -24.10 9.03
N TYR A 51 -16.34 -24.40 8.04
CA TYR A 51 -16.61 -23.93 6.69
C TYR A 51 -17.70 -24.74 5.99
N ASN A 52 -18.64 -24.04 5.36
CA ASN A 52 -19.51 -24.57 4.33
C ASN A 52 -19.76 -23.48 3.27
N PRO A 53 -19.60 -23.75 1.96
CA PRO A 53 -19.84 -22.74 0.93
C PRO A 53 -21.30 -22.28 0.86
N ASP A 54 -22.24 -23.09 1.36
CA ASP A 54 -23.65 -22.70 1.45
C ASP A 54 -23.89 -21.88 2.73
N PRO A 55 -24.19 -20.56 2.61
CA PRO A 55 -24.40 -19.67 3.75
C PRO A 55 -25.64 -20.03 4.58
N SER A 56 -26.58 -20.81 4.03
CA SER A 56 -27.81 -21.23 4.70
C SER A 56 -27.57 -22.31 5.76
N VAL A 57 -26.46 -23.06 5.66
CA VAL A 57 -26.17 -24.16 6.59
C VAL A 57 -26.02 -23.60 8.02
N PRO A 58 -26.79 -24.12 9.00
CA PRO A 58 -26.71 -23.67 10.39
C PRO A 58 -25.29 -23.82 10.95
N ASP A 59 -24.86 -22.84 11.75
CA ASP A 59 -23.59 -22.87 12.48
C ASP A 59 -22.34 -23.10 11.61
N LYS A 60 -22.41 -22.71 10.32
CA LYS A 60 -21.29 -22.68 9.39
C LYS A 60 -21.01 -21.29 8.82
N VAL A 61 -19.75 -21.08 8.41
CA VAL A 61 -19.24 -19.86 7.78
C VAL A 61 -18.86 -20.15 6.33
N TYR A 62 -19.12 -19.21 5.42
CA TYR A 62 -18.81 -19.39 3.98
C TYR A 62 -17.48 -18.78 3.56
N VAL A 63 -16.71 -18.22 4.51
CA VAL A 63 -15.42 -17.57 4.23
C VAL A 63 -14.28 -18.30 4.93
N ARG A 64 -13.14 -18.39 4.24
CA ARG A 64 -11.89 -19.02 4.73
C ARG A 64 -10.70 -18.06 4.83
N ARG A 65 -10.90 -16.79 4.51
CA ARG A 65 -9.83 -15.79 4.39
C ARG A 65 -10.03 -14.59 5.32
N GLY A 66 -8.95 -13.89 5.61
CA GLY A 66 -8.89 -12.67 6.41
C GLY A 66 -7.50 -12.06 6.38
N ALA A 67 -7.28 -11.00 7.15
CA ALA A 67 -5.99 -10.35 7.29
C ALA A 67 -5.54 -10.39 8.76
N PHE A 68 -4.43 -11.07 9.02
CA PHE A 68 -4.00 -11.43 10.38
C PHE A 68 -2.68 -10.75 10.74
N ILE A 69 -2.53 -10.36 12.00
CA ILE A 69 -1.28 -9.76 12.48
C ILE A 69 -0.15 -10.82 12.39
N PRO A 70 1.00 -10.49 11.78
CA PRO A 70 2.12 -11.41 11.71
C PRO A 70 2.71 -11.69 13.09
N HIS A 71 3.54 -12.73 13.19
CA HIS A 71 4.28 -12.97 14.42
C HIS A 71 5.25 -11.82 14.72
N PHE A 72 5.26 -11.35 15.97
CA PHE A 72 6.20 -10.33 16.43
C PHE A 72 6.78 -10.70 17.80
N SER A 73 8.00 -10.21 18.05
CA SER A 73 8.70 -10.41 19.32
C SER A 73 8.18 -9.46 20.40
N PHE A 74 7.81 -10.02 21.55
CA PHE A 74 7.32 -9.29 22.72
C PHE A 74 8.13 -9.67 23.96
N ASP A 75 8.67 -8.68 24.67
CA ASP A 75 9.39 -8.89 25.93
C ASP A 75 8.43 -8.73 27.13
N PRO A 76 7.92 -9.83 27.71
CA PRO A 76 6.97 -9.77 28.83
C PRO A 76 7.51 -9.01 30.04
N VAL A 77 8.80 -9.16 30.34
CA VAL A 77 9.45 -8.52 31.49
C VAL A 77 9.57 -7.02 31.26
N LYS A 78 10.02 -6.61 30.07
CA LYS A 78 10.07 -5.20 29.65
C LYS A 78 8.70 -4.53 29.72
N PHE A 79 7.62 -5.26 29.53
CA PHE A 79 6.25 -4.73 29.58
C PHE A 79 5.53 -4.97 30.91
N GLY A 80 6.22 -5.46 31.94
CA GLY A 80 5.62 -5.66 33.27
C GLY A 80 4.48 -6.68 33.26
N THR A 81 4.52 -7.63 32.32
CA THR A 81 3.53 -8.69 32.13
C THR A 81 4.25 -10.01 32.37
N PRO A 82 4.36 -10.51 33.62
CA PRO A 82 5.11 -11.73 33.91
C PRO A 82 4.63 -12.89 33.01
N PRO A 83 5.52 -13.79 32.53
CA PRO A 83 5.15 -14.82 31.57
C PRO A 83 3.92 -15.66 31.96
N GLN A 84 3.67 -15.89 33.25
CA GLN A 84 2.53 -16.65 33.75
C GLN A 84 1.16 -15.96 33.53
N VAL A 85 1.15 -14.63 33.32
CA VAL A 85 -0.08 -13.84 33.14
C VAL A 85 -0.45 -13.69 31.68
N VAL A 86 0.50 -13.95 30.77
CA VAL A 86 0.33 -13.76 29.31
C VAL A 86 -0.79 -14.64 28.77
N GLU A 87 -0.85 -15.91 29.17
CA GLU A 87 -1.90 -16.86 28.75
C GLU A 87 -3.31 -16.46 29.20
N THR A 88 -3.38 -15.67 30.29
CA THR A 88 -4.64 -15.16 30.86
C THR A 88 -4.90 -13.70 30.48
N THR A 89 -4.15 -13.15 29.53
CA THR A 89 -4.29 -11.77 29.05
C THR A 89 -4.63 -11.80 27.58
N ASP A 90 -5.69 -11.08 27.19
CA ASP A 90 -6.04 -10.98 25.79
C ASP A 90 -4.92 -10.31 24.98
N THR A 91 -4.54 -10.92 23.86
CA THR A 91 -3.38 -10.45 23.09
C THR A 91 -3.58 -9.02 22.57
N VAL A 92 -4.82 -8.55 22.37
CA VAL A 92 -5.08 -7.16 21.98
C VAL A 92 -4.54 -6.14 23.00
N GLN A 93 -4.56 -6.48 24.29
CA GLN A 93 -3.98 -5.62 25.34
C GLN A 93 -2.45 -5.53 25.22
N LEU A 94 -1.80 -6.64 24.85
CA LEU A 94 -0.34 -6.72 24.69
C LEU A 94 0.13 -6.00 23.42
N ILE A 95 -0.62 -6.17 22.33
CA ILE A 95 -0.39 -5.45 21.07
C ILE A 95 -0.53 -3.94 21.29
N ALA A 96 -1.61 -3.49 21.93
CA ALA A 96 -1.83 -2.08 22.21
C ALA A 96 -0.69 -1.49 23.07
N LEU A 97 -0.22 -2.24 24.07
CA LEU A 97 0.91 -1.84 24.90
C LEU A 97 2.22 -1.73 24.11
N TYR A 98 2.50 -2.68 23.22
CA TYR A 98 3.66 -2.68 22.34
C TYR A 98 3.66 -1.50 21.37
N VAL A 99 2.49 -1.18 20.79
CA VAL A 99 2.31 -0.05 19.87
C VAL A 99 2.43 1.28 20.62
N ALA A 100 1.79 1.41 21.79
CA ALA A 100 1.83 2.64 22.58
C ALA A 100 3.26 3.03 23.01
N GLN A 101 4.11 2.05 23.33
CA GLN A 101 5.53 2.31 23.62
C GLN A 101 6.21 3.07 22.47
N ARG A 102 6.04 2.57 21.24
CA ARG A 102 6.65 3.17 20.04
C ARG A 102 6.10 4.55 19.73
N VAL A 103 4.81 4.75 19.98
CA VAL A 103 4.18 6.07 19.84
C VAL A 103 4.78 7.06 20.81
N LEU A 104 4.94 6.69 22.09
CA LEU A 104 5.55 7.55 23.10
C LEU A 104 7.02 7.84 22.79
N GLU A 105 7.80 6.82 22.41
CA GLU A 105 9.20 6.97 22.00
C GLU A 105 9.35 7.96 20.84
N ARG A 106 8.47 7.87 19.82
CA ARG A 106 8.44 8.81 18.69
C ARG A 106 7.99 10.20 19.10
N ALA A 107 6.91 10.32 19.86
CA ALA A 107 6.36 11.60 20.28
C ALA A 107 7.31 12.40 21.19
N GLN A 108 8.22 11.73 21.90
CA GLN A 108 9.23 12.35 22.76
C GLN A 108 10.56 12.57 22.05
N LYS A 109 10.79 11.96 20.88
CA LYS A 109 12.03 12.11 20.11
C LYS A 109 12.22 13.58 19.73
N GLY A 110 13.39 14.13 20.02
CA GLY A 110 13.75 15.51 19.66
C GLY A 110 12.96 16.61 20.38
N THR A 111 12.03 16.27 21.28
CA THR A 111 11.19 17.26 21.98
C THR A 111 12.02 17.96 23.07
N VAL A 112 12.04 19.29 23.04
CA VAL A 112 12.81 20.12 23.99
C VAL A 112 12.03 20.33 25.30
N GLY A 113 10.70 20.36 25.22
CA GLY A 113 9.80 20.37 26.38
C GLY A 113 9.58 18.97 26.96
N LYS A 114 9.26 18.87 28.26
CA LYS A 114 8.81 17.59 28.85
C LYS A 114 7.32 17.42 28.64
N VAL A 115 6.93 16.38 27.92
CA VAL A 115 5.56 15.85 27.95
C VAL A 115 5.27 15.45 29.40
N ASP A 116 4.31 16.10 30.06
CA ASP A 116 3.94 15.77 31.44
C ASP A 116 3.14 14.46 31.46
N PRO A 117 3.66 13.37 32.05
CA PRO A 117 2.92 12.11 32.14
C PRO A 117 1.60 12.28 32.89
N LYS A 118 1.50 13.22 33.84
CA LYS A 118 0.26 13.51 34.59
C LYS A 118 -0.84 14.14 33.73
N ARG A 119 -0.47 14.72 32.59
CA ARG A 119 -1.38 15.36 31.63
C ARG A 119 -1.41 14.64 30.29
N THR A 120 -1.09 13.34 30.32
CA THR A 120 -1.11 12.45 29.15
C THR A 120 -2.23 11.43 29.33
N SER A 121 -3.22 11.46 28.44
CA SER A 121 -4.39 10.55 28.46
C SER A 121 -4.27 9.42 27.43
N VAL A 122 -5.06 8.35 27.61
CA VAL A 122 -5.15 7.20 26.71
C VAL A 122 -6.60 6.89 26.39
N ILE A 123 -7.04 7.17 25.17
CA ILE A 123 -8.42 6.94 24.72
C ILE A 123 -8.40 6.04 23.49
N LEU A 124 -8.90 4.82 23.60
CA LEU A 124 -8.82 3.85 22.50
C LEU A 124 -10.20 3.34 22.08
N GLY A 125 -10.39 3.16 20.77
CA GLY A 125 -11.50 2.41 20.23
C GLY A 125 -11.28 0.92 20.41
N VAL A 126 -12.18 0.26 21.15
CA VAL A 126 -12.21 -1.20 21.33
C VAL A 126 -13.69 -1.58 21.30
N ALA A 127 -14.07 -2.46 20.38
CA ALA A 127 -15.46 -2.88 20.24
C ALA A 127 -15.64 -4.34 20.62
N ALA A 128 -16.85 -4.67 21.09
CA ALA A 128 -17.19 -5.97 21.67
C ALA A 128 -16.36 -6.34 22.92
N GLY A 129 -16.64 -7.49 23.52
CA GLY A 129 -15.74 -8.08 24.50
C GLY A 129 -14.49 -8.63 23.82
N THR A 130 -13.39 -8.83 24.56
CA THR A 130 -12.15 -9.37 23.99
C THR A 130 -12.28 -10.87 23.69
N GLU A 131 -11.36 -11.49 22.94
CA GLU A 131 -11.44 -12.93 22.60
C GLU A 131 -11.59 -13.81 23.84
N LEU A 132 -10.83 -13.50 24.89
CA LEU A 132 -10.80 -14.27 26.12
C LEU A 132 -12.16 -14.33 26.83
N ILE A 133 -13.03 -13.32 26.69
CA ILE A 133 -14.35 -13.34 27.35
C ILE A 133 -15.22 -14.49 26.85
N GLY A 134 -15.16 -14.78 25.55
CA GLY A 134 -15.95 -15.84 24.92
C GLY A 134 -15.46 -17.21 25.35
N ASP A 135 -14.14 -17.39 25.41
CA ASP A 135 -13.51 -18.63 25.88
C ASP A 135 -13.87 -18.89 27.35
N MET A 136 -13.80 -17.86 28.19
CA MET A 136 -14.10 -18.00 29.62
C MET A 136 -15.59 -18.22 29.87
N ALA A 137 -16.48 -17.54 29.14
CA ALA A 137 -17.92 -17.80 29.22
C ALA A 137 -18.26 -19.22 28.77
N SER A 138 -17.62 -19.71 27.71
CA SER A 138 -17.81 -21.07 27.20
C SER A 138 -17.40 -22.12 28.25
N ARG A 139 -16.27 -21.92 28.92
CA ARG A 139 -15.79 -22.78 30.03
C ARG A 139 -16.81 -22.94 31.16
N LEU A 140 -17.64 -21.93 31.42
CA LEU A 140 -18.65 -21.96 32.50
C LEU A 140 -19.85 -22.88 32.20
N ASN A 141 -19.99 -23.39 30.97
CA ASN A 141 -21.05 -24.33 30.61
C ASN A 141 -20.80 -25.78 31.10
N ARG A 142 -19.71 -26.03 31.82
CA ARG A 142 -19.39 -27.36 32.40
C ARG A 142 -20.60 -28.05 33.06
N PRO A 143 -21.40 -27.39 33.91
CA PRO A 143 -22.56 -28.05 34.54
C PRO A 143 -23.64 -28.46 33.53
N VAL A 144 -23.85 -27.66 32.47
CA VAL A 144 -24.81 -27.97 31.40
C VAL A 144 -24.39 -29.23 30.65
N TRP A 145 -23.10 -29.36 30.34
CA TRP A 145 -22.57 -30.55 29.66
C TRP A 145 -22.73 -31.81 30.51
N ILE A 146 -22.40 -31.73 31.81
CA ILE A 146 -22.57 -32.85 32.74
C ILE A 146 -24.05 -33.24 32.81
N GLN A 147 -24.94 -32.27 33.03
CA GLN A 147 -26.36 -32.53 33.15
C GLN A 147 -26.93 -33.19 31.89
N ALA A 148 -26.58 -32.67 30.71
CA ALA A 148 -27.00 -33.25 29.44
C ALA A 148 -26.50 -34.70 29.28
N MET A 149 -25.26 -35.00 29.66
CA MET A 149 -24.70 -36.36 29.60
C MET A 149 -25.41 -37.32 30.58
N LEU A 150 -25.71 -36.86 31.80
CA LEU A 150 -26.44 -37.64 32.80
C LEU A 150 -27.86 -37.97 32.34
N GLU A 151 -28.56 -36.99 31.75
CA GLU A 151 -29.90 -37.17 31.18
C GLU A 151 -29.94 -38.22 30.06
N HIS A 152 -28.81 -38.43 29.38
CA HIS A 152 -28.65 -39.43 28.33
C HIS A 152 -28.00 -40.73 28.83
N GLY A 153 -27.92 -40.94 30.14
CA GLY A 153 -27.56 -42.22 30.76
C GLY A 153 -26.06 -42.45 30.95
N LEU A 154 -25.20 -41.43 30.82
CA LEU A 154 -23.79 -41.57 31.19
C LEU A 154 -23.63 -41.63 32.72
N ALA A 155 -22.69 -42.45 33.21
CA ALA A 155 -22.35 -42.48 34.62
C ALA A 155 -21.70 -41.16 35.06
N GLN A 156 -21.94 -40.73 36.31
CA GLN A 156 -21.40 -39.49 36.88
C GLN A 156 -19.90 -39.31 36.62
N GLY A 157 -19.11 -40.35 36.89
CA GLY A 157 -17.66 -40.30 36.71
C GLY A 157 -17.22 -40.12 35.26
N ASP A 158 -17.95 -40.70 34.30
CA ASP A 158 -17.66 -40.55 32.87
C ASP A 158 -18.08 -39.16 32.36
N ALA A 159 -19.25 -38.67 32.78
CA ALA A 159 -19.72 -37.33 32.46
C ALA A 159 -18.76 -36.24 32.99
N GLU A 160 -18.27 -36.39 34.22
CA GLU A 160 -17.27 -35.49 34.80
C GLU A 160 -15.94 -35.54 34.04
N GLN A 161 -15.43 -36.72 33.70
CA GLN A 161 -14.19 -36.86 32.93
C GLN A 161 -14.28 -36.25 31.53
N ILE A 162 -15.40 -36.45 30.83
CA ILE A 162 -15.63 -35.84 29.52
C ILE A 162 -15.74 -34.32 29.66
N ALA A 163 -16.50 -33.82 30.64
CA ALA A 163 -16.62 -32.39 30.88
C ALA A 163 -15.28 -31.75 31.23
N ASP A 164 -14.45 -32.39 32.05
CA ASP A 164 -13.09 -31.94 32.37
C ASP A 164 -12.20 -31.93 31.13
N ARG A 165 -12.35 -32.91 30.24
CA ARG A 165 -11.67 -32.92 28.94
C ARG A 165 -12.10 -31.75 28.06
N ILE A 166 -13.39 -31.39 28.03
CA ILE A 166 -13.88 -30.22 27.30
C ILE A 166 -13.30 -28.94 27.90
N VAL A 167 -13.35 -28.81 29.24
CA VAL A 167 -12.80 -27.66 29.97
C VAL A 167 -11.31 -27.46 29.71
N SER A 168 -10.54 -28.55 29.53
CA SER A 168 -9.10 -28.48 29.22
C SER A 168 -8.76 -27.82 27.88
N ASN A 169 -9.76 -27.58 27.02
CA ASN A 169 -9.59 -26.81 25.77
C ASN A 169 -9.66 -25.29 25.99
N TYR A 170 -9.89 -24.82 27.22
CA TYR A 170 -9.98 -23.39 27.56
C TYR A 170 -8.91 -23.01 28.58
N THR A 171 -8.49 -21.74 28.57
CA THR A 171 -7.55 -21.18 29.57
C THR A 171 -8.08 -21.34 31.00
N ASP A 172 -7.19 -21.61 31.95
CA ASP A 172 -7.55 -21.72 33.36
C ASP A 172 -7.95 -20.39 34.00
N TRP A 173 -8.90 -20.47 34.93
CA TRP A 173 -9.29 -19.32 35.74
C TRP A 173 -8.21 -19.02 36.78
N ARG A 174 -7.61 -17.84 36.70
CA ARG A 174 -6.60 -17.31 37.64
C ARG A 174 -6.99 -15.89 38.02
N GLU A 175 -6.33 -15.32 39.04
CA GLU A 175 -6.53 -13.92 39.43
C GLU A 175 -6.31 -12.95 38.26
N SER A 176 -5.33 -13.23 37.40
CA SER A 176 -5.01 -12.44 36.22
C SER A 176 -6.03 -12.55 35.07
N THR A 177 -6.92 -13.55 35.07
CA THR A 177 -7.90 -13.77 33.99
C THR A 177 -8.90 -12.62 33.89
N PHE A 178 -9.42 -12.14 35.03
CA PHE A 178 -10.42 -11.07 35.02
C PHE A 178 -9.88 -9.76 34.40
N PRO A 179 -8.76 -9.16 34.86
CA PRO A 179 -8.21 -7.99 34.18
C PRO A 179 -7.76 -8.27 32.74
N GLY A 180 -7.41 -9.53 32.43
CA GLY A 180 -6.99 -9.94 31.10
C GLY A 180 -8.09 -10.01 30.04
N LEU A 181 -9.37 -10.15 30.41
CA LEU A 181 -10.51 -10.23 29.48
C LEU A 181 -11.31 -8.94 29.33
N LEU A 182 -10.95 -7.89 30.07
CA LEU A 182 -11.69 -6.62 30.10
C LEU A 182 -11.25 -5.68 28.97
N GLY A 183 -12.20 -5.17 28.19
CA GLY A 183 -11.92 -4.24 27.09
C GLY A 183 -11.31 -2.90 27.55
N ASN A 184 -11.80 -2.32 28.64
CA ASN A 184 -11.26 -1.05 29.17
C ASN A 184 -9.79 -1.15 29.61
N VAL A 185 -9.32 -2.36 29.99
CA VAL A 185 -7.95 -2.60 30.41
C VAL A 185 -6.96 -2.47 29.24
N VAL A 186 -7.41 -2.48 27.98
CA VAL A 186 -6.55 -2.14 26.82
C VAL A 186 -5.93 -0.75 27.00
N ALA A 187 -6.74 0.27 27.34
CA ALA A 187 -6.25 1.62 27.64
C ALA A 187 -5.60 1.70 29.03
N GLY A 188 -6.21 1.09 30.03
CA GLY A 188 -5.74 1.14 31.42
C GLY A 188 -4.34 0.53 31.61
N ARG A 189 -4.02 -0.55 30.89
CA ARG A 189 -2.70 -1.21 30.96
C ARG A 189 -1.59 -0.32 30.38
N ILE A 190 -1.88 0.45 29.33
CA ILE A 190 -0.94 1.45 28.77
C ILE A 190 -0.69 2.54 29.82
N ALA A 191 -1.75 3.13 30.36
CA ALA A 191 -1.64 4.20 31.36
C ALA A 191 -0.87 3.73 32.60
N ASN A 192 -1.20 2.53 33.10
CA ASN A 192 -0.50 1.91 34.22
C ASN A 192 0.98 1.64 33.92
N ARG A 193 1.30 1.03 32.76
CA ARG A 193 2.68 0.64 32.45
C ARG A 193 3.60 1.83 32.25
N PHE A 194 3.12 2.89 31.61
CA PHE A 194 3.92 4.08 31.30
C PHE A 194 3.73 5.22 32.31
N ASN A 195 3.04 4.97 33.44
CA ASN A 195 2.79 5.95 34.50
C ASN A 195 2.15 7.25 33.96
N LEU A 196 1.10 7.09 33.15
CA LEU A 196 0.33 8.20 32.60
C LEU A 196 -0.82 8.51 33.54
N GLY A 197 -0.88 9.75 34.02
CA GLY A 197 -1.82 10.22 35.03
C GLY A 197 -3.05 10.95 34.47
N GLY A 198 -3.17 11.08 33.15
CA GLY A 198 -4.38 11.57 32.51
C GLY A 198 -5.52 10.54 32.53
N THR A 199 -6.62 10.88 31.88
CA THR A 199 -7.79 10.01 31.71
C THR A 199 -7.42 8.77 30.88
N ASN A 200 -7.98 7.61 31.23
CA ASN A 200 -7.92 6.44 30.38
C ASN A 200 -9.28 5.73 30.30
N PHE A 201 -9.74 5.44 29.08
CA PHE A 201 -10.96 4.68 28.82
C PHE A 201 -11.02 4.17 27.38
N THR A 202 -12.02 3.34 27.08
CA THR A 202 -12.32 2.85 25.74
C THR A 202 -13.66 3.35 25.23
N ALA A 203 -13.75 3.60 23.92
CA ALA A 203 -15.00 3.93 23.24
C ALA A 203 -15.46 2.80 22.32
N ASP A 204 -16.76 2.53 22.29
CA ASP A 204 -17.39 1.57 21.38
C ASP A 204 -18.45 2.26 20.51
N ALA A 205 -18.09 2.46 19.24
CA ALA A 205 -18.98 2.85 18.16
C ALA A 205 -18.83 1.85 16.99
N ALA A 206 -18.67 0.57 17.31
CA ALA A 206 -18.39 -0.51 16.38
C ALA A 206 -17.21 -0.18 15.44
N CYS A 207 -17.44 -0.20 14.13
CA CYS A 207 -16.41 0.09 13.12
C CYS A 207 -15.87 1.54 13.17
N ALA A 208 -16.56 2.45 13.86
CA ALA A 208 -16.15 3.84 14.03
C ALA A 208 -15.47 4.14 15.38
N SER A 209 -15.26 3.13 16.24
CA SER A 209 -14.72 3.30 17.60
C SER A 209 -13.42 4.12 17.66
N SER A 210 -12.48 3.87 16.75
CA SER A 210 -11.22 4.62 16.73
C SER A 210 -11.38 6.12 16.41
N LEU A 211 -12.33 6.49 15.54
CA LEU A 211 -12.61 7.91 15.29
C LEU A 211 -13.43 8.55 16.42
N ALA A 212 -14.27 7.77 17.10
CA ALA A 212 -14.92 8.23 18.33
C ALA A 212 -13.88 8.55 19.43
N ALA A 213 -12.89 7.67 19.61
CA ALA A 213 -11.77 7.90 20.52
C ALA A 213 -10.96 9.16 20.16
N VAL A 214 -10.64 9.35 18.87
CA VAL A 214 -9.95 10.56 18.39
C VAL A 214 -10.80 11.82 18.64
N ARG A 215 -12.13 11.77 18.45
CA ARG A 215 -13.01 12.91 18.75
C ARG A 215 -12.92 13.31 20.21
N HIS A 216 -12.96 12.36 21.13
CA HIS A 216 -12.83 12.65 22.56
C HIS A 216 -11.44 13.19 22.91
N ALA A 217 -10.39 12.65 22.31
CA ALA A 217 -9.03 13.16 22.48
C ALA A 217 -8.88 14.63 22.03
N VAL A 218 -9.45 14.98 20.88
CA VAL A 218 -9.48 16.37 20.38
C VAL A 218 -10.23 17.30 21.33
N GLN A 219 -11.38 16.84 21.87
CA GLN A 219 -12.16 17.61 22.85
C GLN A 219 -11.38 17.84 24.15
N GLU A 220 -10.72 16.81 24.69
CA GLU A 220 -9.92 16.90 25.92
C GLU A 220 -8.74 17.87 25.74
N LEU A 221 -8.09 17.86 24.57
CA LEU A 221 -7.04 18.82 24.22
C LEU A 221 -7.58 20.25 24.12
N TRP A 222 -8.74 20.49 23.52
CA TRP A 222 -9.31 21.84 23.45
C TRP A 222 -9.80 22.37 24.80
N LEU A 223 -10.22 21.48 25.70
CA LEU A 223 -10.60 21.83 27.07
C LEU A 223 -9.38 22.09 27.97
N GLY A 224 -8.18 21.70 27.54
CA GLY A 224 -6.96 21.84 28.33
C GLY A 224 -6.84 20.83 29.47
N GLU A 225 -7.68 19.79 29.48
CA GLU A 225 -7.63 18.69 30.46
C GLU A 225 -6.40 17.82 30.25
N SER A 226 -5.95 17.69 29.00
CA SER A 226 -4.71 17.02 28.61
C SER A 226 -3.82 17.91 27.73
N ASP A 227 -2.52 17.61 27.73
CA ASP A 227 -1.51 18.22 26.84
C ASP A 227 -1.05 17.27 25.74
N MET A 228 -1.27 15.97 25.96
CA MET A 228 -1.09 14.91 24.99
C MET A 228 -2.18 13.86 25.21
N VAL A 229 -2.70 13.30 24.12
CA VAL A 229 -3.60 12.15 24.19
C VAL A 229 -3.12 11.08 23.22
N LEU A 230 -2.95 9.85 23.72
CA LEU A 230 -2.80 8.67 22.88
C LEU A 230 -4.20 8.23 22.44
N ALA A 231 -4.48 8.35 21.14
CA ALA A 231 -5.79 8.07 20.57
C ALA A 231 -5.71 7.14 19.36
N GLY A 232 -6.67 6.23 19.19
CA GLY A 232 -6.64 5.25 18.11
C GLY A 232 -7.61 4.11 18.35
N GLY A 233 -7.26 2.89 17.96
CA GLY A 233 -8.05 1.70 18.25
C GLY A 233 -7.29 0.40 18.03
N ALA A 234 -7.78 -0.66 18.67
CA ALA A 234 -7.16 -1.99 18.65
C ALA A 234 -8.22 -3.08 18.57
N ASP A 235 -8.00 -4.04 17.68
CA ASP A 235 -8.90 -5.14 17.42
C ASP A 235 -8.13 -6.40 17.02
N ALA A 236 -8.30 -7.48 17.79
CA ALA A 236 -7.75 -8.79 17.45
C ALA A 236 -8.79 -9.92 17.53
N LEU A 237 -10.07 -9.57 17.69
CA LEU A 237 -11.14 -10.54 17.88
C LEU A 237 -11.59 -11.10 16.52
N ASN A 238 -10.89 -12.13 16.04
CA ASN A 238 -11.19 -12.83 14.78
C ASN A 238 -11.34 -14.36 14.99
N ASN A 239 -11.97 -14.75 16.10
CA ASN A 239 -12.35 -16.14 16.34
C ASN A 239 -13.61 -16.54 15.54
N ILE A 240 -14.02 -17.80 15.67
CA ILE A 240 -15.19 -18.34 14.96
C ILE A 240 -16.49 -17.57 15.27
N PHE A 241 -16.63 -17.02 16.49
CA PHE A 241 -17.82 -16.25 16.85
C PHE A 241 -17.99 -15.02 15.95
N MET A 242 -16.92 -14.24 15.75
CA MET A 242 -16.99 -13.05 14.88
C MET A 242 -17.20 -13.40 13.41
N TYR A 243 -16.57 -14.47 12.92
CA TYR A 243 -16.84 -14.97 11.55
C TYR A 243 -18.28 -15.42 11.38
N MET A 244 -18.89 -16.02 12.41
CA MET A 244 -20.31 -16.41 12.39
C MET A 244 -21.22 -15.19 12.33
N CYS A 245 -20.99 -14.16 13.17
CA CYS A 245 -21.79 -12.93 13.20
C CYS A 245 -21.87 -12.27 11.80
N PHE A 246 -20.75 -12.20 11.09
CA PHE A 246 -20.67 -11.58 9.76
C PHE A 246 -21.00 -12.53 8.61
N SER A 247 -20.99 -13.84 8.83
CA SER A 247 -21.55 -14.80 7.87
C SER A 247 -23.08 -14.77 7.90
N LYS A 248 -23.69 -14.69 9.09
CA LYS A 248 -25.15 -14.68 9.27
C LYS A 248 -25.76 -13.28 9.12
N THR A 249 -24.95 -12.24 9.21
CA THR A 249 -25.26 -10.89 8.71
C THR A 249 -24.48 -10.72 7.40
N PRO A 250 -25.00 -11.15 6.22
CA PRO A 250 -24.22 -11.47 5.02
C PRO A 250 -23.45 -10.26 4.47
N ALA A 251 -22.31 -9.99 5.09
CA ALA A 251 -21.46 -8.82 4.87
C ALA A 251 -20.06 -9.23 4.40
N MET A 252 -19.73 -10.52 4.44
CA MET A 252 -18.44 -11.04 3.99
C MET A 252 -18.43 -11.30 2.49
N SER A 253 -17.27 -11.15 1.86
CA SER A 253 -17.06 -11.42 0.44
C SER A 253 -17.04 -12.93 0.17
N GLU A 254 -17.93 -13.40 -0.71
CA GLU A 254 -17.97 -14.79 -1.17
C GLU A 254 -16.74 -15.13 -2.03
N THR A 255 -16.25 -14.16 -2.80
CA THR A 255 -15.05 -14.30 -3.65
C THR A 255 -13.73 -14.10 -2.90
N GLY A 256 -13.81 -13.80 -1.60
CA GLY A 256 -12.64 -13.77 -0.72
C GLY A 256 -11.72 -12.57 -0.95
N SER A 257 -12.24 -11.38 -1.31
CA SER A 257 -11.47 -10.12 -1.29
C SER A 257 -12.36 -8.90 -1.03
N CYS A 258 -11.82 -7.87 -0.39
CA CYS A 258 -12.53 -6.60 -0.20
C CYS A 258 -12.33 -5.71 -1.44
N ARG A 259 -13.41 -5.34 -2.13
CA ARG A 259 -13.39 -4.63 -3.44
C ARG A 259 -14.16 -3.30 -3.40
N PRO A 260 -13.71 -2.32 -2.62
CA PRO A 260 -14.43 -1.06 -2.45
C PRO A 260 -14.62 -0.33 -3.79
N PHE A 261 -15.87 0.04 -4.08
CA PHE A 261 -16.29 0.79 -5.27
C PHE A 261 -16.10 0.09 -6.62
N SER A 262 -15.74 -1.20 -6.60
CA SER A 262 -15.65 -2.05 -7.79
C SER A 262 -17.04 -2.46 -8.30
N ALA A 263 -17.16 -2.72 -9.60
CA ALA A 263 -18.31 -3.43 -10.17
C ALA A 263 -18.51 -4.82 -9.54
N ASP A 264 -17.41 -5.46 -9.12
CA ASP A 264 -17.38 -6.81 -8.54
C ASP A 264 -17.42 -6.80 -7.00
N CYS A 265 -17.87 -5.70 -6.39
CA CYS A 265 -18.05 -5.63 -4.94
C CYS A 265 -19.12 -6.62 -4.46
N ASP A 266 -18.76 -7.47 -3.49
CA ASP A 266 -19.61 -8.55 -2.98
C ASP A 266 -19.57 -8.69 -1.45
N GLY A 267 -18.76 -7.89 -0.75
CA GLY A 267 -18.64 -7.92 0.70
C GLY A 267 -17.26 -7.49 1.19
N THR A 268 -17.05 -7.65 2.49
CA THR A 268 -15.80 -7.32 3.18
C THR A 268 -15.00 -8.56 3.56
N LEU A 269 -13.80 -8.37 4.10
CA LEU A 269 -13.03 -9.41 4.76
C LEU A 269 -12.70 -8.98 6.19
N MET A 270 -12.53 -9.93 7.10
CA MET A 270 -12.06 -9.62 8.45
C MET A 270 -10.59 -9.23 8.45
N GLY A 271 -10.25 -8.25 9.29
CA GLY A 271 -8.88 -7.87 9.58
C GLY A 271 -8.63 -7.73 11.07
N GLU A 272 -7.38 -7.92 11.49
CA GLU A 272 -6.84 -7.54 12.79
C GLU A 272 -6.04 -6.24 12.68
N GLY A 273 -5.94 -5.50 13.77
CA GLY A 273 -5.08 -4.34 13.79
C GLY A 273 -5.04 -3.54 15.07
N CYS A 274 -3.94 -2.83 15.28
CA CYS A 274 -3.82 -1.77 16.26
C CYS A 274 -3.15 -0.55 15.63
N GLY A 275 -3.76 0.62 15.78
CA GLY A 275 -3.18 1.89 15.38
C GLY A 275 -3.38 2.92 16.49
N ILE A 276 -2.31 3.61 16.89
CA ILE A 276 -2.33 4.63 17.94
C ILE A 276 -1.58 5.86 17.43
N LEU A 277 -2.16 7.04 17.67
CA LEU A 277 -1.59 8.36 17.38
C LEU A 277 -1.35 9.11 18.70
N ALA A 278 -0.27 9.87 18.78
CA ALA A 278 -0.09 10.90 19.81
C ALA A 278 -0.58 12.24 19.28
N LEU A 279 -1.55 12.84 19.96
CA LEU A 279 -2.20 14.08 19.57
C LEU A 279 -1.84 15.20 20.54
N ARG A 280 -1.54 16.39 20.02
CA ARG A 280 -1.32 17.62 20.80
C ARG A 280 -1.97 18.81 20.11
N ARG A 281 -2.22 19.90 20.85
CA ARG A 281 -2.53 21.19 20.21
C ARG A 281 -1.33 21.61 19.36
N LEU A 282 -1.57 22.12 18.15
CA LEU A 282 -0.51 22.45 17.19
C LEU A 282 0.49 23.46 17.78
N GLU A 283 -0.01 24.50 18.42
CA GLU A 283 0.81 25.53 19.07
C GLU A 283 1.73 24.97 20.16
N ASP A 284 1.27 23.97 20.93
CA ASP A 284 2.09 23.30 21.94
C ASP A 284 3.15 22.40 21.31
N ALA A 285 2.79 21.70 20.23
CA ALA A 285 3.71 20.86 19.50
C ALA A 285 4.85 21.68 18.89
N GLU A 286 4.53 22.83 18.29
CA GLU A 286 5.52 23.76 17.73
C GLU A 286 6.39 24.38 18.83
N ARG A 287 5.78 24.85 19.93
CA ARG A 287 6.51 25.41 21.08
C ARG A 287 7.50 24.40 21.67
N ASP A 288 7.08 23.14 21.82
CA ASP A 288 7.89 22.12 22.49
C ASP A 288 8.87 21.41 21.54
N GLY A 289 8.84 21.74 20.24
CA GLY A 289 9.72 21.17 19.23
C GLY A 289 9.40 19.72 18.87
N ASN A 290 8.13 19.30 18.97
CA ASN A 290 7.72 17.97 18.54
C ASN A 290 7.89 17.80 17.02
N GLU A 291 8.21 16.58 16.58
CA GLU A 291 8.07 16.20 15.17
C GLU A 291 6.58 16.16 14.79
N ILE A 292 6.16 16.90 13.77
CA ILE A 292 4.76 16.99 13.34
C ILE A 292 4.58 16.29 11.99
N HIS A 293 3.81 15.19 11.97
CA HIS A 293 3.55 14.40 10.76
C HIS A 293 2.46 15.04 9.88
N ALA A 294 1.35 15.45 10.50
CA ALA A 294 0.18 16.04 9.86
C ALA A 294 -0.65 16.81 10.88
N VAL A 295 -1.63 17.58 10.40
CA VAL A 295 -2.52 18.40 11.22
C VAL A 295 -3.97 17.97 11.00
N LEU A 296 -4.67 17.64 12.09
CA LEU A 296 -6.11 17.46 12.10
C LEU A 296 -6.79 18.82 12.23
N ARG A 297 -7.67 19.12 11.27
CA ARG A 297 -8.32 20.44 11.12
C ARG A 297 -9.76 20.44 11.61
N GLY A 298 -10.46 19.31 11.51
CA GLY A 298 -11.82 19.17 12.01
C GLY A 298 -12.27 17.72 12.07
N ILE A 299 -13.15 17.41 13.02
CA ILE A 299 -13.75 16.09 13.20
C ILE A 299 -15.27 16.21 13.37
N GLY A 300 -16.01 15.80 12.34
CA GLY A 300 -17.46 15.77 12.35
C GLY A 300 -17.99 14.43 12.86
N ALA A 301 -19.13 14.47 13.54
CA ALA A 301 -19.87 13.27 13.96
C ALA A 301 -21.37 13.45 13.74
N SER A 302 -22.07 12.35 13.49
CA SER A 302 -23.53 12.31 13.34
C SER A 302 -24.07 10.92 13.69
N SER A 303 -25.41 10.80 13.66
CA SER A 303 -26.11 9.52 13.71
C SER A 303 -27.04 9.42 12.50
N ASP A 304 -27.22 8.22 11.97
CA ASP A 304 -28.22 7.91 10.94
C ASP A 304 -29.67 8.07 11.44
N GLY A 305 -29.87 8.04 12.75
CA GLY A 305 -31.19 8.13 13.37
C GLY A 305 -32.10 6.98 12.94
N ARG A 306 -33.37 7.28 12.66
CA ARG A 306 -34.37 6.26 12.26
C ARG A 306 -34.09 5.74 10.84
N GLY A 307 -33.81 4.43 10.73
CA GLY A 307 -33.62 3.69 9.47
C GLY A 307 -34.60 2.53 9.31
N THR A 308 -34.45 1.75 8.23
CA THR A 308 -35.24 0.52 7.98
C THR A 308 -34.78 -0.66 8.84
N SER A 309 -33.52 -0.64 9.28
CA SER A 309 -32.92 -1.58 10.22
C SER A 309 -31.82 -0.86 11.01
N ILE A 310 -31.44 -1.39 12.17
CA ILE A 310 -30.37 -0.86 13.03
C ILE A 310 -29.01 -0.81 12.32
N TYR A 311 -28.81 -1.67 11.31
CA TYR A 311 -27.55 -1.78 10.57
C TYR A 311 -27.59 -1.22 9.15
N ALA A 312 -28.72 -0.63 8.72
CA ALA A 312 -28.84 -0.05 7.39
C ALA A 312 -28.20 1.36 7.38
N PRO A 313 -27.15 1.60 6.57
CA PRO A 313 -26.49 2.91 6.52
C PRO A 313 -27.35 3.96 5.81
N LYS A 314 -27.16 5.25 6.15
CA LYS A 314 -27.87 6.37 5.49
C LYS A 314 -26.93 7.47 4.99
N SER A 315 -27.12 7.86 3.73
CA SER A 315 -26.32 8.89 3.07
C SER A 315 -26.40 10.25 3.77
N ASP A 316 -27.57 10.63 4.26
CA ASP A 316 -27.80 11.92 4.91
C ASP A 316 -27.07 12.02 6.26
N GLY A 317 -27.04 10.91 7.02
CA GLY A 317 -26.28 10.82 8.26
C GLY A 317 -24.80 11.00 7.98
N GLN A 318 -24.27 10.27 7.00
CA GLN A 318 -22.87 10.38 6.58
C GLN A 318 -22.53 11.79 6.08
N ALA A 319 -23.36 12.36 5.19
CA ALA A 319 -23.20 13.73 4.68
C ALA A 319 -23.20 14.78 5.79
N LEU A 320 -24.00 14.61 6.85
CA LEU A 320 -24.02 15.50 8.00
C LEU A 320 -22.69 15.44 8.79
N ALA A 321 -22.11 14.25 8.99
CA ALA A 321 -20.80 14.14 9.63
C ALA A 321 -19.71 14.81 8.77
N ILE A 322 -19.75 14.57 7.46
CA ILE A 322 -18.80 15.18 6.51
C ILE A 322 -18.91 16.71 6.55
N THR A 323 -20.12 17.26 6.43
CA THR A 323 -20.38 18.71 6.44
C THR A 323 -19.86 19.36 7.73
N ARG A 324 -20.18 18.78 8.89
CA ARG A 324 -19.73 19.28 10.20
C ARG A 324 -18.20 19.31 10.32
N ALA A 325 -17.51 18.33 9.72
CA ALA A 325 -16.05 18.29 9.75
C ALA A 325 -15.43 19.43 8.94
N TYR A 326 -15.99 19.76 7.78
CA TYR A 326 -15.53 20.87 6.94
C TYR A 326 -15.88 22.24 7.53
N ASP A 327 -17.07 22.37 8.12
CA ASP A 327 -17.46 23.58 8.86
C ASP A 327 -16.47 23.87 9.99
N GLU A 328 -16.04 22.82 10.70
CA GLU A 328 -15.03 22.94 11.76
C GLU A 328 -13.62 23.22 11.23
N ALA A 329 -13.24 22.63 10.09
CA ALA A 329 -11.93 22.80 9.48
C ALA A 329 -11.69 24.21 8.91
N GLY A 330 -12.77 24.91 8.56
CA GLY A 330 -12.74 26.24 7.96
C GLY A 330 -12.31 26.25 6.49
N TYR A 331 -12.46 25.12 5.78
CA TYR A 331 -12.21 25.04 4.33
C TYR A 331 -13.20 24.16 3.59
N THR A 332 -13.29 24.37 2.28
CA THR A 332 -14.21 23.66 1.39
C THR A 332 -13.66 22.30 0.92
N PRO A 333 -14.53 21.29 0.71
CA PRO A 333 -14.18 20.01 0.06
C PRO A 333 -13.47 20.16 -1.29
N ARG A 334 -13.63 21.29 -2.00
CA ARG A 334 -12.91 21.61 -3.25
C ARG A 334 -11.39 21.50 -3.11
N THR A 335 -10.90 21.67 -1.89
CA THR A 335 -9.47 21.63 -1.58
C THR A 335 -8.97 20.27 -1.12
N VAL A 336 -9.81 19.23 -1.11
CA VAL A 336 -9.40 17.88 -0.70
C VAL A 336 -9.09 17.04 -1.93
N GLU A 337 -7.90 16.45 -1.95
CA GLU A 337 -7.39 15.69 -3.11
C GLU A 337 -7.25 14.19 -2.83
N LEU A 338 -7.44 13.77 -1.58
CA LEU A 338 -7.39 12.37 -1.18
C LEU A 338 -8.49 12.08 -0.15
N MET A 339 -9.37 11.14 -0.49
CA MET A 339 -10.48 10.68 0.33
C MET A 339 -10.29 9.20 0.66
N GLU A 340 -10.08 8.92 1.94
CA GLU A 340 -10.08 7.57 2.50
C GLU A 340 -11.48 7.26 3.04
N ALA A 341 -12.20 6.46 2.27
CA ALA A 341 -13.56 6.07 2.58
C ALA A 341 -13.63 5.05 3.71
N HIS A 342 -14.83 4.87 4.27
CA HIS A 342 -15.14 3.68 5.03
C HIS A 342 -15.06 2.44 4.13
N GLY A 343 -15.58 2.50 2.90
CA GLY A 343 -15.33 1.60 1.77
C GLY A 343 -15.17 0.13 2.15
N THR A 344 -16.28 -0.52 2.50
CA THR A 344 -16.27 -1.91 2.99
C THR A 344 -16.30 -2.94 1.87
N GLY A 345 -16.53 -2.52 0.62
CA GLY A 345 -16.73 -3.44 -0.50
C GLY A 345 -18.12 -4.07 -0.51
N THR A 346 -19.05 -3.57 0.30
CA THR A 346 -20.44 -4.04 0.32
C THR A 346 -21.26 -3.25 -0.69
N ARG A 347 -22.11 -3.93 -1.48
CA ARG A 347 -22.89 -3.29 -2.56
C ARG A 347 -23.73 -2.11 -2.09
N VAL A 348 -24.42 -2.27 -0.96
CA VAL A 348 -25.28 -1.22 -0.38
C VAL A 348 -24.43 -0.16 0.32
N GLY A 349 -23.44 -0.55 1.12
CA GLY A 349 -22.60 0.37 1.87
C GLY A 349 -21.82 1.32 0.97
N ASP A 350 -21.15 0.81 -0.06
CA ASP A 350 -20.37 1.62 -0.99
C ASP A 350 -21.25 2.59 -1.79
N ALA A 351 -22.46 2.19 -2.17
CA ALA A 351 -23.42 3.06 -2.86
C ALA A 351 -23.95 4.19 -1.96
N VAL A 352 -24.30 3.87 -0.72
CA VAL A 352 -24.76 4.85 0.28
C VAL A 352 -23.64 5.84 0.62
N GLU A 353 -22.42 5.34 0.82
CA GLU A 353 -21.25 6.17 1.08
C GLU A 353 -20.93 7.11 -0.07
N PHE A 354 -20.91 6.59 -1.29
CA PHE A 354 -20.64 7.42 -2.46
C PHE A 354 -21.70 8.51 -2.64
N ALA A 355 -22.99 8.20 -2.40
CA ALA A 355 -24.06 9.20 -2.44
C ALA A 355 -23.87 10.30 -1.37
N GLY A 356 -23.50 9.91 -0.14
CA GLY A 356 -23.16 10.84 0.94
C GLY A 356 -22.00 11.76 0.57
N LEU A 357 -20.90 11.21 0.05
CA LEU A 357 -19.76 11.97 -0.45
C LEU A 357 -20.15 12.92 -1.58
N GLN A 358 -20.89 12.43 -2.58
CA GLN A 358 -21.29 13.23 -3.74
C GLN A 358 -22.16 14.43 -3.31
N SER A 359 -23.05 14.26 -2.34
CA SER A 359 -23.91 15.34 -1.84
C SER A 359 -23.14 16.53 -1.25
N VAL A 360 -21.92 16.29 -0.72
CA VAL A 360 -21.08 17.33 -0.12
C VAL A 360 -19.99 17.83 -1.07
N PHE A 361 -19.40 16.94 -1.86
CA PHE A 361 -18.28 17.29 -2.75
C PHE A 361 -18.73 17.88 -4.09
N GLN A 362 -19.86 17.42 -4.65
CA GLN A 362 -20.31 17.86 -5.97
C GLN A 362 -20.67 19.36 -6.01
N PRO A 363 -21.35 19.95 -4.99
CA PRO A 363 -21.59 21.39 -4.97
C PRO A 363 -20.30 22.23 -4.93
N ALA A 364 -19.18 21.63 -4.51
CA ALA A 364 -17.87 22.28 -4.45
C ALA A 364 -17.01 22.03 -5.70
N ALA A 365 -17.51 21.28 -6.69
CA ALA A 365 -16.74 20.84 -7.84
C ALA A 365 -16.38 21.97 -8.82
N PRO A 366 -15.12 22.03 -9.32
CA PRO A 366 -14.85 22.71 -10.57
C PRO A 366 -15.61 22.00 -11.70
N THR A 367 -16.15 22.76 -12.65
CA THR A 367 -17.17 22.33 -13.61
C THR A 367 -16.72 21.29 -14.67
N ASP A 368 -15.53 20.69 -14.58
CA ASP A 368 -14.95 19.94 -15.71
C ASP A 368 -13.94 18.83 -15.38
N ARG A 369 -13.65 18.47 -14.12
CA ARG A 369 -12.69 17.37 -13.84
C ARG A 369 -12.84 16.69 -12.47
N ASN A 370 -12.52 15.39 -12.39
CA ASN A 370 -12.27 14.72 -11.12
C ASN A 370 -10.92 15.17 -10.52
N TRP A 371 -10.90 15.60 -9.26
CA TRP A 371 -9.67 16.06 -8.58
C TRP A 371 -9.32 15.25 -7.33
N CYS A 372 -10.27 14.55 -6.73
CA CYS A 372 -10.09 13.84 -5.48
C CYS A 372 -9.85 12.33 -5.71
N ALA A 373 -8.70 11.81 -5.30
CA ALA A 373 -8.45 10.37 -5.28
C ALA A 373 -9.33 9.70 -4.20
N LEU A 374 -10.03 8.63 -4.55
CA LEU A 374 -10.86 7.84 -3.64
C LEU A 374 -10.27 6.44 -3.46
N GLY A 375 -10.24 5.96 -2.22
CA GLY A 375 -9.83 4.59 -1.92
C GLY A 375 -10.22 4.13 -0.51
N SER A 376 -9.88 2.88 -0.19
CA SER A 376 -10.03 2.31 1.15
C SER A 376 -8.92 1.30 1.44
N VAL A 377 -8.29 1.44 2.60
CA VAL A 377 -7.25 0.57 3.17
C VAL A 377 -7.75 -0.86 3.34
N LYS A 378 -9.07 -1.04 3.45
CA LYS A 378 -9.69 -2.36 3.65
C LYS A 378 -9.49 -3.30 2.46
N SER A 379 -9.23 -2.75 1.28
CA SER A 379 -8.84 -3.54 0.11
C SER A 379 -7.54 -4.32 0.31
N GLN A 380 -6.65 -3.83 1.19
CA GLN A 380 -5.33 -4.41 1.45
C GLN A 380 -5.28 -5.22 2.74
N ILE A 381 -5.86 -4.69 3.84
CA ILE A 381 -5.73 -5.26 5.20
C ILE A 381 -7.05 -5.81 5.76
N GLY A 382 -8.08 -5.94 4.94
CA GLY A 382 -9.43 -6.26 5.41
C GLY A 382 -10.02 -5.20 6.34
N HIS A 383 -11.17 -5.50 6.92
CA HIS A 383 -11.86 -4.64 7.87
C HIS A 383 -11.37 -4.92 9.30
N THR A 384 -10.49 -4.05 9.80
CA THR A 384 -9.92 -4.13 11.16
C THR A 384 -10.87 -3.67 12.27
N LYS A 385 -12.19 -3.82 12.06
CA LYS A 385 -13.29 -3.49 12.98
C LYS A 385 -13.05 -2.19 13.76
N SER A 386 -12.87 -2.24 15.08
CA SER A 386 -12.71 -1.04 15.92
C SER A 386 -11.44 -0.22 15.62
N ALA A 387 -10.41 -0.85 15.04
CA ALA A 387 -9.18 -0.21 14.58
C ALA A 387 -9.25 0.35 13.15
N ALA A 388 -10.38 0.23 12.44
CA ALA A 388 -10.48 0.62 11.02
C ALA A 388 -10.25 2.12 10.77
N GLY A 389 -10.77 2.99 11.64
CA GLY A 389 -10.51 4.42 11.58
C GLY A 389 -9.05 4.76 11.84
N ALA A 390 -8.39 4.08 12.78
CA ALA A 390 -6.98 4.26 13.07
C ALA A 390 -6.07 3.80 11.91
N ALA A 391 -6.40 2.69 11.24
CA ALA A 391 -5.70 2.25 10.03
C ALA A 391 -5.81 3.29 8.90
N SER A 392 -7.02 3.82 8.70
CA SER A 392 -7.32 4.85 7.71
C SER A 392 -6.58 6.16 8.01
N LEU A 393 -6.56 6.61 9.27
CA LEU A 393 -5.77 7.76 9.71
C LEU A 393 -4.27 7.53 9.51
N SER A 394 -3.76 6.36 9.88
CA SER A 394 -2.33 6.02 9.70
C SER A 394 -1.93 6.12 8.23
N LYS A 395 -2.77 5.58 7.32
CA LYS A 395 -2.57 5.68 5.87
C LYS A 395 -2.55 7.13 5.40
N MET A 396 -3.51 7.95 5.85
CA MET A 396 -3.62 9.36 5.42
C MET A 396 -2.53 10.26 6.00
N VAL A 397 -2.11 10.04 7.25
CA VAL A 397 -0.99 10.75 7.87
C VAL A 397 0.29 10.48 7.10
N ASN A 398 0.57 9.22 6.78
CA ASN A 398 1.72 8.86 5.96
C ASN A 398 1.61 9.42 4.53
N ALA A 399 0.43 9.37 3.90
CA ALA A 399 0.20 9.97 2.59
C ALA A 399 0.51 11.49 2.56
N LEU A 400 0.06 12.23 3.58
CA LEU A 400 0.33 13.66 3.74
C LEU A 400 1.80 13.94 4.06
N HIS A 401 2.42 13.15 4.93
CA HIS A 401 3.83 13.32 5.31
C HIS A 401 4.74 13.05 4.11
N HIS A 402 4.54 11.93 3.43
CA HIS A 402 5.35 11.48 2.30
C HIS A 402 4.93 12.09 0.96
N LYS A 403 3.83 12.86 0.90
CA LYS A 403 3.33 13.50 -0.33
C LYS A 403 3.02 12.46 -1.42
N VAL A 404 2.30 11.42 -1.05
CA VAL A 404 1.93 10.30 -1.92
C VAL A 404 0.41 10.17 -1.97
N LEU A 405 -0.14 9.97 -3.16
CA LEU A 405 -1.50 9.47 -3.35
C LEU A 405 -1.42 7.93 -3.36
N PRO A 406 -1.84 7.24 -2.28
CA PRO A 406 -1.69 5.79 -2.16
C PRO A 406 -2.69 5.04 -3.07
N PRO A 407 -2.41 3.75 -3.36
CA PRO A 407 -3.35 2.93 -4.07
C PRO A 407 -4.52 2.46 -3.18
N THR A 408 -5.49 1.86 -3.85
CA THR A 408 -6.54 0.99 -3.36
C THR A 408 -6.65 -0.14 -4.38
N ILE A 409 -6.68 -1.39 -3.92
CA ILE A 409 -6.51 -2.55 -4.80
C ILE A 409 -7.85 -3.25 -5.06
N ASN A 410 -7.83 -4.25 -5.95
CA ASN A 410 -8.97 -5.11 -6.28
C ASN A 410 -10.17 -4.38 -6.93
N ILE A 411 -9.93 -3.27 -7.66
CA ILE A 411 -11.02 -2.50 -8.26
C ILE A 411 -11.45 -3.07 -9.61
N GLY A 412 -10.54 -3.60 -10.44
CA GLY A 412 -10.88 -4.25 -11.71
C GLY A 412 -11.54 -3.29 -12.70
N THR A 413 -12.86 -3.09 -12.56
CA THR A 413 -13.62 -2.01 -13.20
C THR A 413 -14.42 -1.22 -12.15
N PRO A 414 -14.46 0.13 -12.20
CA PRO A 414 -15.27 0.94 -11.29
C PRO A 414 -16.76 0.59 -11.43
N ASN A 415 -17.51 0.63 -10.32
CA ASN A 415 -18.94 0.34 -10.37
C ASN A 415 -19.70 1.37 -11.24
N PRO A 416 -20.31 0.96 -12.38
CA PRO A 416 -20.95 1.89 -13.31
C PRO A 416 -22.16 2.61 -12.69
N LYS A 417 -22.80 2.02 -11.68
CA LYS A 417 -23.95 2.64 -10.99
C LYS A 417 -23.57 3.85 -10.15
N LEU A 418 -22.30 3.96 -9.75
CA LEU A 418 -21.81 5.10 -8.98
C LEU A 418 -21.49 6.31 -9.87
N ASN A 419 -21.36 6.13 -11.19
CA ASN A 419 -21.03 7.19 -12.14
C ASN A 419 -19.80 8.04 -11.71
N ILE A 420 -18.76 7.37 -11.18
CA ILE A 420 -17.56 8.00 -10.60
C ILE A 420 -16.89 8.96 -11.59
N ALA A 421 -16.83 8.60 -12.87
CA ALA A 421 -16.24 9.41 -13.93
C ALA A 421 -16.82 10.83 -14.01
N ASN A 422 -18.09 11.03 -13.62
CA ASN A 422 -18.77 12.33 -13.65
C ASN A 422 -18.96 12.94 -12.24
N SER A 423 -18.07 12.62 -11.30
CA SER A 423 -18.10 13.10 -9.91
C SER A 423 -16.85 13.92 -9.54
N ALA A 424 -16.69 14.29 -8.26
CA ALA A 424 -15.43 14.84 -7.75
C ALA A 424 -14.27 13.84 -7.77
N PHE A 425 -14.57 12.53 -7.83
CA PHE A 425 -13.68 11.45 -7.46
C PHE A 425 -13.13 10.66 -8.64
N TYR A 426 -11.96 10.06 -8.46
CA TYR A 426 -11.44 8.97 -9.28
C TYR A 426 -10.80 7.91 -8.38
N LEU A 427 -10.84 6.65 -8.78
CA LEU A 427 -10.26 5.55 -8.00
C LEU A 427 -8.74 5.47 -8.21
N SER A 428 -7.99 5.32 -7.12
CA SER A 428 -6.51 5.34 -7.12
C SER A 428 -5.95 3.92 -7.08
N GLU A 429 -5.68 3.26 -8.21
CA GLU A 429 -5.15 1.88 -8.24
C GLU A 429 -3.62 1.77 -8.08
N GLN A 430 -2.90 2.88 -8.21
CA GLN A 430 -1.44 2.89 -8.14
C GLN A 430 -0.95 4.08 -7.32
N ALA A 431 0.14 3.89 -6.58
CA ALA A 431 0.80 4.98 -5.87
C ALA A 431 1.28 6.05 -6.87
N ARG A 432 1.01 7.32 -6.57
CA ARG A 432 1.46 8.44 -7.40
C ARG A 432 2.02 9.59 -6.56
N PRO A 433 2.95 10.39 -7.11
CA PRO A 433 3.37 11.61 -6.46
C PRO A 433 2.18 12.55 -6.24
N TRP A 434 2.05 13.07 -5.03
CA TRP A 434 1.06 14.10 -4.72
C TRP A 434 1.67 15.46 -5.03
N VAL A 435 1.68 15.84 -6.31
CA VAL A 435 2.19 17.14 -6.77
C VAL A 435 1.22 18.23 -6.38
N ARG A 436 1.75 19.32 -5.81
CA ARG A 436 0.92 20.48 -5.51
C ARG A 436 1.66 21.80 -5.42
N GLY A 437 1.05 22.84 -5.98
CA GLY A 437 1.47 24.23 -5.86
C GLY A 437 1.21 24.83 -4.47
N ASN A 438 1.34 26.15 -4.38
CA ASN A 438 1.30 26.90 -3.12
C ASN A 438 -0.08 27.49 -2.77
N ASP A 439 -1.07 27.34 -3.64
CA ASP A 439 -2.43 27.91 -3.49
C ASP A 439 -3.17 27.41 -2.23
N PHE A 440 -3.04 26.14 -1.87
CA PHE A 440 -3.43 25.61 -0.56
C PHE A 440 -2.63 24.35 -0.20
N PRO A 441 -2.53 24.00 1.10
CA PRO A 441 -1.87 22.77 1.53
C PRO A 441 -2.57 21.51 1.02
N ARG A 442 -1.80 20.45 0.81
CA ARG A 442 -2.36 19.11 0.56
C ARG A 442 -3.31 18.73 1.69
N ARG A 443 -4.51 18.29 1.32
CA ARG A 443 -5.56 17.92 2.27
C ARG A 443 -6.13 16.55 1.94
N ALA A 444 -6.28 15.76 3.00
CA ALA A 444 -6.91 14.45 2.97
C ALA A 444 -8.15 14.42 3.86
N SER A 445 -8.97 13.40 3.72
CA SER A 445 -10.08 13.14 4.64
C SER A 445 -10.29 11.66 4.88
N VAL A 446 -10.83 11.31 6.05
CA VAL A 446 -11.09 9.93 6.48
C VAL A 446 -12.53 9.82 6.94
N SER A 447 -13.27 8.84 6.42
CA SER A 447 -14.58 8.44 6.94
C SER A 447 -14.49 7.12 7.70
N SER A 448 -15.22 7.00 8.81
CA SER A 448 -15.55 5.70 9.39
C SER A 448 -16.98 5.70 9.91
N PHE A 449 -17.74 4.70 9.48
CA PHE A 449 -19.16 4.57 9.76
C PHE A 449 -19.39 3.27 10.56
N GLY A 450 -19.94 3.42 11.76
CA GLY A 450 -20.14 2.35 12.70
C GLY A 450 -21.44 1.62 12.41
N PHE A 451 -21.39 0.29 12.55
CA PHE A 451 -22.60 -0.52 12.70
C PHE A 451 -23.47 0.05 13.84
N GLY A 452 -24.77 0.24 13.60
CA GLY A 452 -25.65 1.00 14.50
C GLY A 452 -25.83 2.49 14.14
N GLY A 453 -25.17 2.97 13.09
CA GLY A 453 -25.44 4.28 12.48
C GLY A 453 -24.64 5.45 13.07
N SER A 454 -23.53 5.20 13.78
CA SER A 454 -22.65 6.27 14.28
C SER A 454 -21.61 6.65 13.23
N ASN A 455 -21.63 7.88 12.74
CA ASN A 455 -20.75 8.32 11.65
C ASN A 455 -19.72 9.33 12.12
N PHE A 456 -18.48 9.17 11.67
CA PHE A 456 -17.39 10.11 11.93
C PHE A 456 -16.63 10.43 10.65
N HIS A 457 -16.20 11.69 10.52
CA HIS A 457 -15.39 12.15 9.41
C HIS A 457 -14.30 13.09 9.91
N VAL A 458 -13.06 12.88 9.46
CA VAL A 458 -11.88 13.65 9.86
C VAL A 458 -11.30 14.36 8.64
N THR A 459 -10.94 15.61 8.83
CA THR A 459 -10.23 16.42 7.83
C THR A 459 -8.78 16.64 8.26
N LEU A 460 -7.84 16.42 7.35
CA LEU A 460 -6.40 16.45 7.59
C LEU A 460 -5.70 17.37 6.59
N GLU A 461 -4.62 17.98 7.03
CA GLU A 461 -3.79 18.89 6.25
C GLU A 461 -2.31 18.56 6.44
N GLU A 462 -1.51 18.74 5.39
CA GLU A 462 -0.05 18.63 5.53
C GLU A 462 0.51 19.72 6.44
N TYR A 463 1.52 19.39 7.24
CA TYR A 463 2.20 20.39 8.05
C TYR A 463 3.15 21.25 7.18
N ARG A 464 2.87 22.56 7.11
CA ARG A 464 3.69 23.57 6.42
C ARG A 464 4.38 24.57 7.35
N GLY A 465 4.20 24.45 8.67
CA GLY A 465 4.83 25.33 9.64
C GLY A 465 6.35 25.16 9.74
N GLU A 466 6.97 25.98 10.60
CA GLU A 466 8.43 26.05 10.80
C GLU A 466 8.98 24.98 11.76
N GLY A 467 8.10 24.23 12.44
CA GLY A 467 8.46 23.15 13.35
C GLY A 467 9.13 21.95 12.67
N VAL A 468 9.62 21.03 13.49
CA VAL A 468 10.37 19.85 13.03
C VAL A 468 9.42 18.85 12.36
N LYS A 469 9.86 18.27 11.23
CA LYS A 469 9.17 17.18 10.54
C LYS A 469 9.97 15.90 10.76
N PRO A 470 9.31 14.75 11.00
CA PRO A 470 10.00 13.48 11.07
C PRO A 470 10.66 13.15 9.72
N PRO A 471 11.77 12.38 9.68
CA PRO A 471 12.32 11.89 8.42
C PRO A 471 11.29 11.09 7.61
N ARG A 472 11.51 10.95 6.30
CA ARG A 472 10.68 10.09 5.47
C ARG A 472 11.02 8.62 5.76
N LEU A 473 10.02 7.75 5.58
CA LEU A 473 10.21 6.31 5.63
C LEU A 473 10.83 5.85 4.32
N ARG A 474 11.92 5.08 4.39
CA ARG A 474 12.61 4.57 3.21
C ARG A 474 11.91 3.32 2.66
N ILE A 475 11.24 3.50 1.53
CA ILE A 475 10.45 2.47 0.84
C ILE A 475 10.79 2.41 -0.65
N LEU A 476 12.08 2.47 -0.98
CA LEU A 476 12.52 2.39 -2.37
C LEU A 476 12.27 0.98 -2.94
N PRO A 477 11.97 0.84 -4.24
CA PRO A 477 11.78 -0.46 -4.88
C PRO A 477 13.08 -1.28 -5.03
N ASN A 478 14.23 -0.66 -4.79
CA ASN A 478 15.55 -1.29 -4.81
C ASN A 478 16.58 -0.39 -4.13
N GLU A 479 17.68 -0.99 -3.70
CA GLU A 479 18.80 -0.32 -3.05
C GLU A 479 20.08 -0.46 -3.89
N LEU A 480 20.98 0.53 -3.77
CA LEU A 480 22.30 0.54 -4.40
C LEU A 480 23.35 0.03 -3.41
N PHE A 481 24.05 -1.04 -3.78
CA PHE A 481 25.20 -1.56 -3.05
C PHE A 481 26.49 -1.21 -3.79
N LEU A 482 27.51 -0.78 -3.04
CA LEU A 482 28.83 -0.45 -3.56
C LEU A 482 29.89 -1.30 -2.89
N PHE A 483 30.87 -1.76 -3.67
CA PHE A 483 31.96 -2.62 -3.17
C PHE A 483 33.29 -2.17 -3.75
N SER A 484 34.33 -2.17 -2.92
CA SER A 484 35.69 -1.80 -3.32
C SER A 484 36.75 -2.64 -2.61
N GLY A 485 37.86 -2.90 -3.30
CA GLY A 485 39.04 -3.57 -2.73
C GLY A 485 40.26 -3.41 -3.63
N ASP A 486 41.46 -3.55 -3.09
CA ASP A 486 42.70 -3.50 -3.86
C ASP A 486 43.07 -4.84 -4.48
N THR A 487 42.41 -5.91 -4.04
CA THR A 487 42.52 -7.24 -4.64
C THR A 487 41.15 -7.82 -5.00
N VAL A 488 41.12 -8.77 -5.94
CA VAL A 488 39.91 -9.56 -6.26
C VAL A 488 39.37 -10.28 -5.02
N SER A 489 40.26 -10.74 -4.13
CA SER A 489 39.84 -11.43 -2.90
C SER A 489 39.09 -10.49 -1.96
N GLU A 490 39.58 -9.27 -1.74
CA GLU A 490 38.96 -8.31 -0.84
C GLU A 490 37.54 -7.91 -1.27
N ILE A 491 37.35 -7.58 -2.56
CA ILE A 491 36.02 -7.21 -3.05
C ILE A 491 35.06 -8.40 -2.97
N CYS A 492 35.52 -9.62 -3.27
CA CYS A 492 34.69 -10.82 -3.13
C CYS A 492 34.30 -11.11 -1.68
N THR A 493 35.22 -10.92 -0.71
CA THR A 493 34.94 -11.08 0.72
C THR A 493 33.90 -10.08 1.20
N LYS A 494 34.04 -8.79 0.89
CA LYS A 494 33.06 -7.75 1.28
C LYS A 494 31.66 -8.02 0.72
N ILE A 495 31.59 -8.54 -0.50
CA ILE A 495 30.32 -8.97 -1.10
C ILE A 495 29.69 -10.08 -0.26
N GLU A 496 30.41 -11.16 0.04
CA GLU A 496 29.89 -12.29 0.83
C GLU A 496 29.46 -11.86 2.25
N GLU A 497 30.26 -11.04 2.92
CA GLU A 497 29.91 -10.48 4.25
C GLU A 497 28.59 -9.70 4.21
N THR A 498 28.38 -8.90 3.17
CA THR A 498 27.11 -8.17 2.97
C THR A 498 25.95 -9.10 2.68
N LEU A 499 26.17 -10.17 1.89
CA LEU A 499 25.14 -11.18 1.62
C LEU A 499 24.70 -11.91 2.89
N ASP A 500 25.61 -12.18 3.81
CA ASP A 500 25.32 -12.85 5.08
C ASP A 500 24.51 -11.96 6.03
N LEU A 501 24.68 -10.63 5.96
CA LEU A 501 23.91 -9.67 6.75
C LEU A 501 22.51 -9.38 6.15
N CYS A 502 22.31 -9.61 4.86
CA CYS A 502 21.04 -9.41 4.16
C CYS A 502 20.13 -10.64 4.26
N GLU A 503 19.65 -10.97 5.45
CA GLU A 503 18.74 -12.11 5.69
C GLU A 503 17.28 -11.85 5.26
N SER A 504 16.87 -10.58 5.10
CA SER A 504 15.51 -10.18 4.73
C SER A 504 15.49 -8.87 3.94
N GLU A 505 14.33 -8.55 3.34
CA GLU A 505 14.11 -7.30 2.60
C GLU A 505 14.28 -6.04 3.46
N ASP A 506 13.94 -6.13 4.74
CA ASP A 506 14.08 -5.00 5.68
C ASP A 506 15.55 -4.72 6.02
N ALA A 507 16.44 -5.70 5.84
CA ALA A 507 17.88 -5.53 6.05
C ALA A 507 18.59 -4.89 4.86
N LEU A 508 17.98 -4.86 3.65
CA LEU A 508 18.66 -4.39 2.45
C LEU A 508 19.07 -2.92 2.55
N ALA A 509 18.19 -2.04 3.02
CA ALA A 509 18.45 -0.60 3.07
C ALA A 509 19.63 -0.25 3.99
N PHE A 510 19.68 -0.84 5.19
CA PHE A 510 20.75 -0.60 6.14
C PHE A 510 22.10 -1.12 5.63
N ASN A 511 22.13 -2.34 5.11
CA ASN A 511 23.37 -2.92 4.58
C ASN A 511 23.82 -2.23 3.28
N ALA A 512 22.91 -1.69 2.48
CA ALA A 512 23.23 -0.85 1.34
C ALA A 512 23.91 0.45 1.79
N TRP A 513 23.37 1.11 2.82
CA TRP A 513 23.98 2.29 3.42
C TRP A 513 25.40 2.00 3.94
N GLU A 514 25.59 0.95 4.74
CA GLU A 514 26.90 0.52 5.24
C GLU A 514 27.89 0.25 4.08
N SER A 515 27.43 -0.42 3.01
CA SER A 515 28.28 -0.67 1.84
C SER A 515 28.74 0.62 1.13
N GLN A 516 27.91 1.67 1.14
CA GLN A 516 28.23 2.96 0.55
C GLN A 516 29.20 3.76 1.41
N GLU A 517 29.05 3.73 2.74
CA GLU A 517 29.98 4.36 3.68
C GLU A 517 31.37 3.72 3.62
N ALA A 518 31.42 2.39 3.41
CA ALA A 518 32.67 1.64 3.28
C ALA A 518 33.33 1.72 1.88
N PHE A 519 32.73 2.45 0.92
CA PHE A 519 33.20 2.47 -0.46
C PHE A 519 34.41 3.40 -0.66
N GLU A 520 35.47 2.85 -1.25
CA GLU A 520 36.70 3.58 -1.53
C GLU A 520 36.87 3.83 -3.04
N TYR A 521 36.75 5.11 -3.44
CA TYR A 521 36.89 5.53 -4.84
C TYR A 521 38.26 5.25 -5.47
N SER A 522 39.32 5.20 -4.64
CA SER A 522 40.71 4.98 -5.06
C SER A 522 41.08 3.50 -5.22
N ALA A 523 40.25 2.57 -4.74
CA ALA A 523 40.54 1.15 -4.80
C ALA A 523 40.68 0.65 -6.24
N SER A 524 41.55 -0.36 -6.42
CA SER A 524 41.84 -0.93 -7.75
C SER A 524 40.65 -1.68 -8.35
N HIS A 525 39.87 -2.39 -7.53
CA HIS A 525 38.67 -3.13 -7.92
C HIS A 525 37.44 -2.44 -7.33
N ARG A 526 36.46 -2.11 -8.18
CA ARG A 526 35.22 -1.47 -7.76
C ARG A 526 34.04 -2.14 -8.43
N GLY A 527 32.97 -2.37 -7.68
CA GLY A 527 31.73 -2.97 -8.16
C GLY A 527 30.51 -2.28 -7.57
N TYR A 528 29.41 -2.38 -8.29
CA TYR A 528 28.10 -2.00 -7.77
C TYR A 528 27.05 -3.00 -8.22
N LEU A 529 25.97 -3.09 -7.46
CA LEU A 529 24.74 -3.74 -7.87
C LEU A 529 23.54 -2.98 -7.33
N VAL A 530 22.41 -3.10 -8.03
CA VAL A 530 21.12 -2.56 -7.63
C VAL A 530 20.20 -3.75 -7.37
N ALA A 531 19.64 -3.87 -6.17
CA ALA A 531 18.81 -5.02 -5.79
C ALA A 531 17.57 -4.61 -5.01
N GLY A 532 16.42 -5.19 -5.38
CA GLY A 532 15.16 -5.04 -4.65
C GLY A 532 14.70 -6.33 -3.96
N SER A 533 15.54 -7.36 -3.97
CA SER A 533 15.33 -8.54 -3.14
C SER A 533 16.63 -9.22 -2.73
N VAL A 534 16.62 -9.97 -1.62
CA VAL A 534 17.76 -10.81 -1.20
C VAL A 534 18.12 -11.82 -2.30
N LYS A 535 17.11 -12.36 -2.99
CA LYS A 535 17.30 -13.28 -4.12
C LYS A 535 18.02 -12.61 -5.29
N ASP A 536 17.59 -11.40 -5.66
CA ASP A 536 18.18 -10.63 -6.75
C ASP A 536 19.61 -10.17 -6.40
N LEU A 537 19.82 -9.73 -5.15
CA LEU A 537 21.12 -9.39 -4.59
C LEU A 537 22.13 -10.54 -4.76
N ARG A 538 21.79 -11.75 -4.29
CA ARG A 538 22.65 -12.94 -4.41
C ARG A 538 22.93 -13.31 -5.88
N ALA A 539 21.91 -13.26 -6.74
CA ALA A 539 22.07 -13.59 -8.16
C ALA A 539 22.98 -12.61 -8.92
N LYS A 540 22.97 -11.33 -8.55
CA LYS A 540 23.84 -10.30 -9.14
C LYS A 540 25.26 -10.32 -8.57
N ALA A 541 25.41 -10.61 -7.28
CA ALA A 541 26.70 -10.79 -6.62
C ALA A 541 27.59 -11.83 -7.31
N ASP A 542 27.05 -13.03 -7.62
CA ASP A 542 27.77 -14.09 -8.33
C ASP A 542 28.33 -13.61 -9.69
N LYS A 543 27.61 -12.75 -10.42
CA LYS A 543 28.07 -12.20 -11.70
C LYS A 543 29.26 -11.26 -11.52
N ILE A 544 29.23 -10.41 -10.48
CA ILE A 544 30.33 -9.49 -10.17
C ILE A 544 31.57 -10.28 -9.76
N GLN A 545 31.43 -11.25 -8.87
CA GLN A 545 32.55 -12.09 -8.44
C GLN A 545 33.19 -12.84 -9.62
N ARG A 546 32.38 -13.36 -10.56
CA ARG A 546 32.90 -13.99 -11.79
C ARG A 546 33.65 -13.01 -12.70
N ALA A 547 33.15 -11.79 -12.85
CA ALA A 547 33.83 -10.76 -13.64
C ALA A 547 35.15 -10.34 -12.98
N ALA A 548 35.15 -10.20 -11.65
CA ALA A 548 36.33 -9.87 -10.86
C ALA A 548 37.41 -10.94 -10.98
N ASN A 549 37.06 -12.22 -10.79
CA ASN A 549 37.96 -13.36 -10.96
C ASN A 549 38.57 -13.46 -12.37
N LYS A 550 37.85 -13.01 -13.40
CA LYS A 550 38.35 -12.98 -14.79
C LYS A 550 39.13 -11.70 -15.12
N GLY A 551 39.08 -10.68 -14.28
CA GLY A 551 39.66 -9.36 -14.58
C GLY A 551 39.00 -8.66 -15.78
N VAL A 552 37.72 -8.94 -16.04
CA VAL A 552 36.99 -8.41 -17.20
C VAL A 552 35.97 -7.36 -16.73
N PRO A 553 36.00 -6.12 -17.25
CA PRO A 553 34.99 -5.12 -16.94
C PRO A 553 33.57 -5.62 -17.26
N LEU A 554 32.63 -5.30 -16.39
CA LEU A 554 31.23 -5.65 -16.52
C LEU A 554 30.39 -4.38 -16.41
N SER A 555 29.50 -4.18 -17.37
CA SER A 555 28.52 -3.09 -17.33
C SER A 555 27.24 -3.59 -17.98
N VAL A 556 26.33 -4.08 -17.15
CA VAL A 556 24.99 -4.48 -17.55
C VAL A 556 23.97 -3.77 -16.67
N GLU A 557 22.71 -3.79 -17.05
CA GLU A 557 21.67 -3.13 -16.27
C GLU A 557 21.59 -3.69 -14.85
N GLY A 558 21.73 -2.81 -13.86
CA GLY A 558 21.63 -3.10 -12.44
C GLY A 558 22.90 -3.67 -11.79
N LEU A 559 24.03 -3.78 -12.50
CA LEU A 559 25.32 -4.16 -11.90
C LEU A 559 26.52 -3.83 -12.79
N GLY A 560 27.65 -3.54 -12.15
CA GLY A 560 28.91 -3.31 -12.85
C GLY A 560 30.14 -3.63 -12.02
N TYR A 561 31.24 -3.82 -12.72
CA TYR A 561 32.56 -4.06 -12.15
C TYR A 561 33.64 -3.43 -13.04
N GLU A 562 34.61 -2.76 -12.43
CA GLU A 562 35.75 -2.15 -13.09
C GLU A 562 37.03 -2.38 -12.28
N SER A 563 38.14 -2.62 -12.97
CA SER A 563 39.47 -2.81 -12.37
C SER A 563 40.55 -1.90 -12.97
N ARG A 564 40.17 -0.97 -13.85
CA ARG A 564 41.09 -0.03 -14.52
C ARG A 564 41.19 1.29 -13.76
N ALA A 565 42.33 1.97 -13.94
CA ALA A 565 42.50 3.35 -13.53
C ALA A 565 41.45 4.24 -14.23
N ALA A 566 40.86 5.16 -13.47
CA ALA A 566 39.79 6.02 -13.96
C ALA A 566 40.34 7.08 -14.94
N ASP A 567 40.15 6.91 -16.25
CA ASP A 567 40.24 8.01 -17.22
C ASP A 567 38.85 8.62 -17.39
N ARG A 568 38.57 9.66 -16.61
CA ARG A 568 37.24 10.27 -16.54
C ARG A 568 36.92 11.18 -17.72
N GLY A 569 37.97 11.74 -18.35
CA GLY A 569 37.84 12.84 -19.30
C GLY A 569 36.92 13.95 -18.79
N LYS A 570 36.31 14.69 -19.71
CA LYS A 570 35.21 15.61 -19.40
C LYS A 570 33.88 14.87 -19.30
N THR A 571 32.99 15.39 -18.48
CA THR A 571 31.60 14.94 -18.31
C THR A 571 30.65 15.84 -19.09
N ALA A 572 29.69 15.23 -19.79
CA ALA A 572 28.62 15.94 -20.45
C ALA A 572 27.25 15.48 -19.96
N PHE A 573 26.35 16.43 -19.72
CA PHE A 573 24.92 16.11 -19.62
C PHE A 573 24.29 16.20 -21.01
N VAL A 574 23.56 15.15 -21.38
CA VAL A 574 22.89 15.04 -22.67
C VAL A 574 21.39 14.93 -22.45
N PHE A 575 20.65 15.96 -22.85
CA PHE A 575 19.22 16.06 -22.57
C PHE A 575 18.36 15.40 -23.65
N ALA A 576 17.40 14.58 -23.22
CA ALA A 576 16.55 13.80 -24.11
C ALA A 576 15.63 14.65 -24.99
N GLY A 577 15.37 14.15 -26.20
CA GLY A 577 14.47 14.76 -27.17
C GLY A 577 13.03 14.26 -27.09
N GLN A 578 12.16 14.80 -27.96
CA GLN A 578 10.79 14.31 -28.13
C GLN A 578 10.81 12.88 -28.71
N GLY A 579 9.91 12.03 -28.24
CA GLY A 579 9.88 10.59 -28.50
C GLY A 579 10.39 9.74 -27.33
N SER A 580 10.95 10.38 -26.30
CA SER A 580 11.37 9.73 -25.05
C SER A 580 10.23 9.59 -24.02
N GLN A 581 9.14 10.33 -24.18
CA GLN A 581 8.04 10.34 -23.22
C GLN A 581 7.29 9.01 -23.14
N TYR A 582 6.91 8.64 -21.91
CA TYR A 582 6.04 7.51 -21.62
C TYR A 582 5.14 7.86 -20.43
N ILE A 583 3.98 7.21 -20.31
CA ILE A 583 3.07 7.41 -19.17
C ILE A 583 3.76 6.91 -17.90
N GLY A 584 3.85 7.75 -16.88
CA GLY A 584 4.55 7.47 -15.63
C GLY A 584 5.97 8.05 -15.56
N MET A 585 6.45 8.71 -16.61
CA MET A 585 7.81 9.28 -16.61
C MET A 585 8.04 10.26 -15.46
N GLY A 586 9.20 10.15 -14.80
CA GLY A 586 9.55 10.95 -13.62
C GLY A 586 8.77 10.66 -12.33
N ALA A 587 7.71 9.82 -12.37
CA ALA A 587 6.84 9.60 -11.22
C ALA A 587 7.57 8.92 -10.05
N GLN A 588 8.37 7.88 -10.31
CA GLN A 588 9.09 7.18 -9.24
C GLN A 588 10.07 8.10 -8.51
N LEU A 589 10.82 8.94 -9.23
CA LEU A 589 11.74 9.89 -8.61
C LEU A 589 10.99 10.92 -7.76
N ALA A 590 9.86 11.44 -8.26
CA ALA A 590 9.01 12.37 -7.50
C ALA A 590 8.28 11.70 -6.32
N LEU A 591 8.11 10.38 -6.32
CA LEU A 591 7.51 9.63 -5.21
C LEU A 591 8.49 9.52 -4.03
N HIS A 592 9.77 9.35 -4.32
CA HIS A 592 10.77 8.96 -3.34
C HIS A 592 11.73 10.08 -2.92
N PHE A 593 11.95 11.10 -3.77
CA PHE A 593 12.89 12.19 -3.49
C PHE A 593 12.18 13.56 -3.53
N ASP A 594 12.22 14.31 -2.42
CA ASP A 594 11.50 15.59 -2.33
C ASP A 594 12.08 16.63 -3.28
N LYS A 595 13.39 16.61 -3.55
CA LYS A 595 14.03 17.51 -4.53
C LYS A 595 13.45 17.33 -5.93
N ALA A 596 13.21 16.09 -6.36
CA ALA A 596 12.58 15.79 -7.64
C ALA A 596 11.11 16.23 -7.65
N ARG A 597 10.35 15.90 -6.58
CA ARG A 597 8.94 16.29 -6.43
C ARG A 597 8.75 17.81 -6.41
N LYS A 598 9.65 18.56 -5.75
CA LYS A 598 9.60 20.03 -5.65
C LYS A 598 9.70 20.72 -7.01
N ALA A 599 10.37 20.12 -8.01
CA ALA A 599 10.36 20.64 -9.38
C ALA A 599 8.93 20.63 -9.97
N TRP A 600 8.19 19.53 -9.74
CA TRP A 600 6.78 19.42 -10.16
C TRP A 600 5.87 20.37 -9.38
N ASP A 601 6.08 20.52 -8.06
CA ASP A 601 5.30 21.46 -7.23
C ASP A 601 5.45 22.91 -7.73
N ARG A 602 6.67 23.36 -8.00
CA ARG A 602 6.92 24.70 -8.56
C ARG A 602 6.27 24.88 -9.94
N ALA A 603 6.39 23.88 -10.80
CA ALA A 603 5.78 23.92 -12.12
C ALA A 603 4.24 24.03 -12.07
N ALA A 604 3.60 23.52 -11.03
CA ALA A 604 2.16 23.66 -10.83
C ALA A 604 1.72 25.11 -10.51
N ASP A 605 2.64 25.98 -10.06
CA ASP A 605 2.37 27.39 -9.79
C ASP A 605 2.64 28.32 -11.00
N TYR A 606 3.31 27.83 -12.05
CA TYR A 606 3.67 28.66 -13.21
C TYR A 606 2.46 28.93 -14.10
N ALA A 607 1.82 30.08 -13.89
CA ALA A 607 0.73 30.58 -14.74
C ALA A 607 1.12 30.66 -16.22
N SER A 608 2.41 30.87 -16.50
CA SER A 608 2.97 30.85 -17.85
C SER A 608 2.79 29.52 -18.58
N LEU A 609 2.47 28.41 -17.90
CA LEU A 609 2.14 27.10 -18.49
C LEU A 609 0.65 26.94 -18.83
N GLY A 610 -0.19 27.89 -18.43
CA GLY A 610 -1.63 27.87 -18.68
C GLY A 610 -2.35 26.81 -17.85
N SER A 611 -3.45 26.25 -18.36
CA SER A 611 -4.21 25.19 -17.68
C SER A 611 -3.60 23.79 -17.83
N ALA A 612 -2.41 23.68 -18.41
CA ALA A 612 -1.75 22.41 -18.67
C ALA A 612 -1.22 21.80 -17.37
N ASP A 613 -1.95 20.83 -16.85
CA ASP A 613 -1.61 20.14 -15.61
C ASP A 613 -0.56 19.04 -15.90
N LEU A 614 0.70 19.45 -16.10
CA LEU A 614 1.77 18.58 -16.65
C LEU A 614 1.96 17.29 -15.83
N HIS A 615 1.83 17.35 -14.51
CA HIS A 615 1.96 16.16 -13.67
C HIS A 615 0.82 15.17 -13.92
N ARG A 616 -0.41 15.65 -14.13
CA ARG A 616 -1.56 14.81 -14.52
C ARG A 616 -1.49 14.33 -15.97
N ILE A 617 -0.65 14.92 -16.81
CA ILE A 617 -0.41 14.44 -18.18
C ILE A 617 0.71 13.39 -18.19
N ALA A 618 1.78 13.62 -17.42
CA ALA A 618 2.92 12.72 -17.31
C ALA A 618 2.57 11.43 -16.54
N PHE A 619 1.88 11.55 -15.40
CA PHE A 619 1.41 10.42 -14.58
C PHE A 619 -0.08 10.61 -14.21
N PRO A 620 -0.99 10.43 -15.19
CA PRO A 620 -2.42 10.64 -15.03
C PRO A 620 -3.06 9.74 -13.96
N PRO A 621 -4.29 10.07 -13.53
CA PRO A 621 -5.13 9.13 -12.80
C PRO A 621 -5.23 7.77 -13.52
N PRO A 622 -5.44 6.67 -12.79
CA PRO A 622 -5.61 5.34 -13.37
C PRO A 622 -6.66 5.28 -14.47
N ALA A 623 -6.40 4.46 -15.49
CA ALA A 623 -7.30 4.19 -16.60
C ALA A 623 -7.70 2.71 -16.61
N PHE A 624 -9.01 2.48 -16.49
CA PHE A 624 -9.61 1.14 -16.33
C PHE A 624 -9.94 0.45 -17.65
N ASP A 625 -9.81 1.15 -18.77
CA ASP A 625 -10.01 0.61 -20.11
C ASP A 625 -8.92 1.08 -21.08
N ASP A 626 -8.74 0.31 -22.17
CA ASP A 626 -7.70 0.57 -23.17
C ASP A 626 -7.91 1.90 -23.90
N ASP A 627 -9.15 2.35 -24.06
CA ASP A 627 -9.45 3.61 -24.75
C ASP A 627 -9.05 4.82 -23.90
N ALA A 628 -9.25 4.76 -22.59
CA ALA A 628 -8.77 5.75 -21.63
C ALA A 628 -7.24 5.79 -21.63
N ARG A 629 -6.55 4.63 -21.65
CA ARG A 629 -5.09 4.56 -21.76
C ARG A 629 -4.59 5.17 -23.06
N LYS A 630 -5.23 4.86 -24.20
CA LYS A 630 -4.93 5.46 -25.51
C LYS A 630 -5.15 6.97 -25.49
N ARG A 631 -6.26 7.46 -24.91
CA ARG A 631 -6.54 8.91 -24.76
C ARG A 631 -5.49 9.61 -23.91
N GLN A 632 -5.07 9.02 -22.79
CA GLN A 632 -4.02 9.57 -21.93
C GLN A 632 -2.68 9.65 -22.67
N PHE A 633 -2.28 8.57 -23.36
CA PHE A 633 -1.06 8.57 -24.16
C PHE A 633 -1.13 9.55 -25.35
N ALA A 634 -2.27 9.63 -26.03
CA ALA A 634 -2.49 10.61 -27.09
C ALA A 634 -2.40 12.05 -26.57
N LEU A 635 -2.93 12.33 -25.38
CA LEU A 635 -2.81 13.64 -24.73
C LEU A 635 -1.35 13.97 -24.41
N LEU A 636 -0.60 13.03 -23.82
CA LEU A 636 0.82 13.22 -23.51
C LEU A 636 1.66 13.46 -24.77
N THR A 637 1.37 12.75 -25.87
CA THR A 637 2.16 12.82 -27.11
C THR A 637 1.89 14.05 -27.97
N GLN A 638 0.87 14.84 -27.67
CA GLN A 638 0.69 16.18 -28.27
C GLN A 638 1.91 17.05 -27.97
N THR A 639 2.49 17.69 -28.99
CA THR A 639 3.79 18.40 -28.88
C THR A 639 3.80 19.48 -27.81
N GLN A 640 2.70 20.23 -27.66
CA GLN A 640 2.55 21.27 -26.64
C GLN A 640 2.55 20.72 -25.20
N ASN A 641 2.30 19.42 -25.02
CA ASN A 641 2.33 18.74 -23.72
C ASN A 641 3.64 17.97 -23.54
N ALA A 642 4.05 17.20 -24.56
CA ALA A 642 5.24 16.34 -24.51
C ALA A 642 6.52 17.14 -24.23
N GLN A 643 6.72 18.25 -24.95
CA GLN A 643 7.95 19.04 -24.86
C GLN A 643 8.18 19.60 -23.44
N PRO A 644 7.25 20.37 -22.84
CA PRO A 644 7.44 20.86 -21.47
C PRO A 644 7.45 19.73 -20.43
N ALA A 645 6.73 18.63 -20.63
CA ALA A 645 6.76 17.50 -19.69
C ALA A 645 8.12 16.78 -19.68
N ILE A 646 8.76 16.59 -20.83
CA ILE A 646 10.13 16.04 -20.94
C ILE A 646 11.14 16.98 -20.27
N THR A 647 11.02 18.29 -20.53
CA THR A 647 11.86 19.31 -19.90
C THR A 647 11.72 19.26 -18.37
N LEU A 648 10.50 19.11 -17.85
CA LEU A 648 10.25 19.04 -16.40
C LEU A 648 10.82 17.77 -15.75
N VAL A 649 10.78 16.62 -16.44
CA VAL A 649 11.49 15.40 -15.97
C VAL A 649 12.99 15.69 -15.85
N GLY A 650 13.57 16.35 -16.86
CA GLY A 650 14.98 16.74 -16.84
C GLY A 650 15.32 17.69 -15.69
N MET A 651 14.44 18.65 -15.37
CA MET A 651 14.61 19.55 -14.21
C MET A 651 14.58 18.82 -12.87
N ALA A 652 13.67 17.85 -12.72
CA ALA A 652 13.60 17.00 -11.53
C ALA A 652 14.89 16.18 -11.35
N GLN A 653 15.43 15.62 -12.43
CA GLN A 653 16.67 14.86 -12.41
C GLN A 653 17.91 15.75 -12.18
N LEU A 654 17.98 16.94 -12.78
CA LEU A 654 19.06 17.90 -12.50
C LEU A 654 19.11 18.31 -11.03
N SER A 655 17.94 18.46 -10.40
CA SER A 655 17.86 18.76 -8.97
C SER A 655 18.50 17.66 -8.12
N LEU A 656 18.38 16.39 -8.52
CA LEU A 656 19.04 15.26 -7.86
C LEU A 656 20.54 15.21 -8.16
N LEU A 657 20.94 15.40 -9.42
CA LEU A 657 22.36 15.42 -9.82
C LEU A 657 23.14 16.49 -9.03
N LYS A 658 22.53 17.67 -8.85
CA LYS A 658 23.10 18.75 -8.05
C LYS A 658 23.32 18.35 -6.59
N GLU A 659 22.34 17.68 -5.97
CA GLU A 659 22.46 17.21 -4.58
C GLU A 659 23.57 16.16 -4.42
N LEU A 660 23.67 15.29 -5.43
CA LEU A 660 24.68 14.25 -5.54
C LEU A 660 26.09 14.79 -5.85
N GLY A 661 26.24 16.10 -6.09
CA GLY A 661 27.51 16.73 -6.46
C GLY A 661 28.02 16.29 -7.84
N ILE A 662 27.14 15.79 -8.71
CA ILE A 662 27.50 15.41 -10.08
C ILE A 662 27.36 16.65 -10.97
N GLU A 663 28.49 17.11 -11.51
CA GLU A 663 28.57 18.28 -12.38
C GLU A 663 28.99 17.88 -13.81
N ALA A 664 28.66 18.72 -14.78
CA ALA A 664 29.09 18.54 -16.16
C ALA A 664 29.94 19.71 -16.63
N ASP A 665 30.99 19.38 -17.39
CA ASP A 665 31.87 20.35 -18.04
C ASP A 665 31.21 21.00 -19.27
N CYS A 666 30.20 20.34 -19.84
CA CYS A 666 29.46 20.81 -21.00
C CYS A 666 28.10 20.15 -21.12
N MET A 667 27.22 20.75 -21.93
CA MET A 667 25.85 20.31 -22.12
C MET A 667 25.57 20.05 -23.59
N ALA A 668 24.68 19.12 -23.88
CA ALA A 668 24.13 18.91 -25.21
C ALA A 668 22.67 18.47 -25.08
N GLY A 669 21.86 18.66 -26.11
CA GLY A 669 20.50 18.16 -26.13
C GLY A 669 20.15 17.55 -27.47
N HIS A 670 19.18 16.63 -27.51
CA HIS A 670 18.61 16.15 -28.76
C HIS A 670 17.33 16.90 -29.07
N SER A 671 17.31 17.67 -30.16
CA SER A 671 16.15 18.50 -30.54
C SER A 671 15.68 19.37 -29.36
N VAL A 672 14.46 19.17 -28.85
CA VAL A 672 13.90 19.92 -27.70
C VAL A 672 14.81 19.92 -26.47
N GLY A 673 15.64 18.88 -26.31
CA GLY A 673 16.60 18.78 -25.22
C GLY A 673 17.59 19.96 -25.19
N GLU A 674 17.82 20.67 -26.29
CA GLU A 674 18.68 21.86 -26.29
C GLU A 674 18.14 23.00 -25.41
N ILE A 675 16.81 23.13 -25.27
CA ILE A 675 16.22 24.11 -24.34
C ILE A 675 16.63 23.78 -22.91
N MET A 676 16.59 22.49 -22.55
CA MET A 676 17.00 22.02 -21.24
C MET A 676 18.52 22.13 -21.04
N ALA A 677 19.32 21.90 -22.08
CA ALA A 677 20.76 22.10 -22.06
C ALA A 677 21.15 23.57 -21.82
N LEU A 678 20.44 24.51 -22.45
CA LEU A 678 20.60 25.94 -22.23
C LEU A 678 20.18 26.34 -20.82
N HIS A 679 19.06 25.83 -20.31
CA HIS A 679 18.67 26.04 -18.92
C HIS A 679 19.72 25.53 -17.92
N ALA A 680 20.20 24.30 -18.11
CA ALA A 680 21.24 23.70 -17.27
C ALA A 680 22.55 24.50 -17.29
N ALA A 681 22.83 25.18 -18.41
CA ALA A 681 23.96 26.09 -18.57
C ALA A 681 23.68 27.53 -18.13
N GLY A 682 22.59 27.79 -17.41
CA GLY A 682 22.25 29.11 -16.86
C GLY A 682 21.74 30.14 -17.87
N ALA A 683 21.47 29.75 -19.11
CA ALA A 683 20.99 30.65 -20.17
C ALA A 683 19.49 30.98 -20.03
N LEU A 684 18.72 30.13 -19.34
CA LEU A 684 17.27 30.26 -19.12
C LEU A 684 16.91 30.00 -17.66
N THR A 685 15.91 30.71 -17.14
CA THR A 685 15.27 30.35 -15.87
C THR A 685 14.41 29.08 -16.02
N GLU A 686 14.02 28.45 -14.90
CA GLU A 686 13.17 27.25 -14.91
C GLU A 686 11.83 27.51 -15.63
N GLU A 687 11.13 28.57 -15.23
CA GLU A 687 9.85 28.96 -15.84
C GLU A 687 10.00 29.30 -17.33
N ALA A 688 11.03 30.06 -17.70
CA ALA A 688 11.26 30.44 -19.09
C ALA A 688 11.54 29.23 -19.98
N ALA A 689 12.30 28.25 -19.50
CA ALA A 689 12.59 27.02 -20.25
C ALA A 689 11.33 26.16 -20.46
N LEU A 690 10.47 26.02 -19.44
CA LEU A 690 9.20 25.29 -19.57
C LEU A 690 8.22 26.01 -20.50
N LYS A 691 8.09 27.35 -20.37
CA LYS A 691 7.27 28.17 -21.28
C LYS A 691 7.78 28.05 -22.72
N LEU A 692 9.08 28.19 -22.95
CA LEU A 692 9.67 28.09 -24.29
C LEU A 692 9.47 26.70 -24.91
N ALA A 693 9.62 25.63 -24.12
CA ALA A 693 9.34 24.26 -24.58
C ALA A 693 7.87 24.08 -24.99
N ARG A 694 6.93 24.64 -24.20
CA ARG A 694 5.50 24.64 -24.53
C ARG A 694 5.22 25.45 -25.80
N ASP A 695 5.71 26.67 -25.89
CA ASP A 695 5.44 27.59 -27.00
C ASP A 695 6.03 27.06 -28.30
N ARG A 696 7.22 26.45 -28.25
CA ARG A 696 7.78 25.67 -29.37
C ARG A 696 6.86 24.52 -29.77
N GLY A 697 6.35 23.76 -28.79
CA GLY A 697 5.38 22.69 -29.02
C GLY A 697 4.08 23.16 -29.69
N ILE A 698 3.58 24.34 -29.32
CA ILE A 698 2.39 24.98 -29.92
C ILE A 698 2.68 25.40 -31.37
N ALA A 699 3.78 26.12 -31.60
CA ALA A 699 4.17 26.56 -32.93
C ALA A 699 4.34 25.37 -33.90
N CYS A 700 4.98 24.30 -33.41
CA CYS A 700 5.08 23.02 -34.11
C CYS A 700 3.71 22.40 -34.45
N ALA A 701 2.78 22.34 -33.49
CA ALA A 701 1.44 21.80 -33.71
C ALA A 701 0.64 22.62 -34.73
N MET A 702 0.81 23.94 -34.74
CA MET A 702 0.16 24.83 -35.71
C MET A 702 0.72 24.61 -37.13
N ALA A 703 2.05 24.55 -37.27
CA ALA A 703 2.69 24.28 -38.56
C ALA A 703 2.31 22.90 -39.11
N ALA A 704 2.24 21.88 -38.25
CA ALA A 704 1.83 20.53 -38.62
C ALA A 704 0.46 20.47 -39.30
N LYS A 705 -0.53 21.22 -38.78
CA LYS A 705 -1.88 21.28 -39.34
C LYS A 705 -1.92 21.87 -40.75
N GLN A 706 -0.93 22.68 -41.12
CA GLN A 706 -0.86 23.33 -42.42
C GLN A 706 -0.15 22.45 -43.47
N SER A 707 0.87 21.68 -43.08
CA SER A 707 1.76 20.99 -44.03
C SER A 707 1.60 19.46 -44.11
N GLY A 708 0.94 18.80 -43.15
CA GLY A 708 0.64 17.36 -43.23
C GLY A 708 1.89 16.45 -43.29
N GLY A 709 2.87 16.70 -42.42
CA GLY A 709 4.18 16.04 -42.47
C GLY A 709 4.28 14.71 -41.68
N ARG A 710 5.10 13.78 -42.19
CA ARG A 710 5.43 12.48 -41.58
C ARG A 710 6.95 12.33 -41.42
N MET A 711 7.39 11.51 -40.46
CA MET A 711 8.80 11.17 -40.28
C MET A 711 9.02 9.66 -40.22
N ILE A 712 10.13 9.19 -40.79
CA ILE A 712 10.54 7.78 -40.79
C ILE A 712 12.02 7.66 -40.40
N ALA A 713 12.36 6.67 -39.57
CA ALA A 713 13.75 6.32 -39.25
C ALA A 713 14.23 5.23 -40.20
N VAL A 714 15.39 5.43 -40.83
CA VAL A 714 16.02 4.53 -41.80
C VAL A 714 17.37 4.06 -41.25
N PHE A 715 17.58 2.74 -41.26
CA PHE A 715 18.77 2.10 -40.69
C PHE A 715 19.74 1.68 -41.80
N ALA A 716 20.49 2.65 -42.34
CA ALA A 716 21.46 2.45 -43.42
C ALA A 716 22.61 3.45 -43.34
N LYS A 717 23.69 3.21 -44.09
CA LYS A 717 24.81 4.16 -44.23
C LYS A 717 24.39 5.41 -45.02
N GLU A 718 25.02 6.55 -44.71
CA GLU A 718 24.73 7.86 -45.32
C GLU A 718 24.74 7.83 -46.86
N VAL A 719 25.71 7.14 -47.46
CA VAL A 719 25.83 6.99 -48.91
C VAL A 719 24.62 6.27 -49.49
N THR A 720 24.14 5.21 -48.84
CA THR A 720 22.96 4.46 -49.27
C THR A 720 21.69 5.29 -49.14
N VAL A 721 21.56 6.06 -48.06
CA VAL A 721 20.43 6.98 -47.86
C VAL A 721 20.42 8.05 -48.94
N SER A 722 21.54 8.75 -49.13
CA SER A 722 21.68 9.82 -50.11
C SER A 722 21.44 9.34 -51.55
N ASN A 723 22.02 8.20 -51.94
CA ASN A 723 21.82 7.63 -53.27
C ASN A 723 20.38 7.20 -53.52
N THR A 724 19.69 6.69 -52.49
CA THR A 724 18.27 6.30 -52.62
C THR A 724 17.38 7.53 -52.71
N LEU A 725 17.62 8.55 -51.89
CA LEU A 725 16.87 9.81 -51.95
C LEU A 725 17.06 10.53 -53.29
N ALA A 726 18.26 10.51 -53.87
CA ALA A 726 18.53 11.10 -55.19
C ALA A 726 17.76 10.43 -56.35
N GLN A 727 17.27 9.20 -56.14
CA GLN A 727 16.49 8.44 -57.13
C GLN A 727 14.97 8.67 -56.98
N LEU A 728 14.53 9.33 -55.91
CA LEU A 728 13.12 9.55 -55.64
C LEU A 728 12.66 10.89 -56.23
N PRO A 729 11.44 10.94 -56.81
CA PRO A 729 10.86 12.18 -57.31
C PRO A 729 10.34 13.09 -56.17
N GLY A 730 9.92 12.50 -55.04
CA GLY A 730 9.38 13.19 -53.88
C GLY A 730 10.44 13.94 -53.06
N LYS A 731 10.03 15.01 -52.37
CA LYS A 731 10.94 15.84 -51.56
C LYS A 731 10.96 15.38 -50.10
N VAL A 732 11.94 14.56 -49.76
CA VAL A 732 12.21 14.11 -48.39
C VAL A 732 13.54 14.69 -47.90
N TYR A 733 13.54 15.19 -46.66
CA TYR A 733 14.66 15.89 -46.05
C TYR A 733 15.29 15.06 -44.93
N LEU A 734 16.61 15.16 -44.76
CA LEU A 734 17.32 14.60 -43.59
C LEU A 734 16.99 15.46 -42.37
N ALA A 735 16.20 14.94 -41.44
CA ALA A 735 15.77 15.64 -40.23
C ALA A 735 16.69 15.36 -39.04
N ASN A 736 17.14 14.11 -38.86
CA ASN A 736 18.08 13.76 -37.79
C ASN A 736 19.15 12.82 -38.31
N LEU A 737 20.40 13.10 -37.94
CA LEU A 737 21.57 12.26 -38.17
C LEU A 737 22.03 11.76 -36.81
N ASN A 738 21.47 10.65 -36.33
CA ASN A 738 21.64 10.22 -34.94
C ASN A 738 22.87 9.33 -34.73
N THR A 739 23.12 8.39 -35.65
CA THR A 739 24.25 7.45 -35.59
C THR A 739 24.87 7.30 -37.00
N PRO A 740 26.02 6.60 -37.16
CA PRO A 740 26.62 6.36 -38.47
C PRO A 740 25.77 5.51 -39.42
N ASP A 741 24.68 4.92 -38.92
CA ASP A 741 23.83 3.95 -39.59
C ASP A 741 22.33 4.15 -39.31
N GLN A 742 21.93 5.27 -38.70
CA GLN A 742 20.53 5.62 -38.45
C GLN A 742 20.28 7.10 -38.74
N PHE A 743 19.34 7.33 -39.64
CA PHE A 743 18.91 8.64 -40.11
C PHE A 743 17.41 8.77 -39.97
N VAL A 744 16.91 9.96 -39.67
CA VAL A 744 15.47 10.27 -39.70
C VAL A 744 15.19 11.17 -40.87
N LEU A 745 14.20 10.78 -41.64
CA LEU A 745 13.71 11.47 -42.82
C LEU A 745 12.37 12.14 -42.52
N ALA A 746 12.18 13.34 -43.04
CA ALA A 746 10.96 14.13 -42.87
C ALA A 746 10.46 14.63 -44.23
N GLY A 747 9.15 14.55 -44.46
CA GLY A 747 8.53 14.98 -45.71
C GLY A 747 7.02 14.94 -45.62
N SER A 748 6.35 15.10 -46.76
CA SER A 748 4.90 14.87 -46.85
C SER A 748 4.57 13.40 -46.57
N GLU A 749 3.34 13.10 -46.19
CA GLU A 749 2.89 11.72 -46.02
C GLU A 749 3.14 10.87 -47.28
N HIS A 750 2.80 11.42 -48.45
CA HIS A 750 3.04 10.79 -49.75
C HIS A 750 4.52 10.48 -50.00
N ASP A 751 5.39 11.50 -49.92
CA ASP A 751 6.81 11.35 -50.28
C ASP A 751 7.56 10.43 -49.30
N THR A 752 7.16 10.43 -48.02
CA THR A 752 7.75 9.52 -47.02
C THR A 752 7.28 8.08 -47.20
N LEU A 753 6.06 7.83 -47.68
CA LEU A 753 5.60 6.48 -48.04
C LEU A 753 6.37 5.95 -49.27
N GLU A 754 6.61 6.78 -50.28
CA GLU A 754 7.45 6.41 -51.42
C GLU A 754 8.89 6.09 -50.98
N ALA A 755 9.48 6.94 -50.14
CA ALA A 755 10.82 6.70 -49.61
C ALA A 755 10.88 5.41 -48.79
N GLN A 756 9.88 5.17 -47.93
CA GLN A 756 9.78 3.94 -47.15
C GLN A 756 9.77 2.71 -48.07
N ALA A 757 8.91 2.69 -49.08
CA ALA A 757 8.83 1.56 -50.02
C ALA A 757 10.16 1.33 -50.76
N ALA A 758 10.86 2.41 -51.16
CA ALA A 758 12.14 2.30 -51.85
C ALA A 758 13.27 1.74 -50.96
N PHE A 759 13.28 2.07 -49.66
CA PHE A 759 14.23 1.48 -48.71
C PHE A 759 13.88 0.02 -48.40
N GLU A 760 12.61 -0.28 -48.16
CA GLU A 760 12.14 -1.64 -47.89
C GLU A 760 12.42 -2.59 -49.07
N ALA A 761 12.25 -2.11 -50.31
CA ALA A 761 12.60 -2.85 -51.53
C ALA A 761 14.09 -3.22 -51.63
N LYS A 762 14.97 -2.45 -50.96
CA LYS A 762 16.41 -2.71 -50.84
C LYS A 762 16.76 -3.54 -49.60
N GLY A 763 15.77 -4.06 -48.86
CA GLY A 763 15.95 -4.82 -47.63
C GLY A 763 16.40 -3.96 -46.43
N ILE A 764 16.26 -2.64 -46.51
CA ILE A 764 16.68 -1.71 -45.46
C ILE A 764 15.53 -1.55 -44.47
N LYS A 765 15.84 -1.67 -43.18
CA LYS A 765 14.85 -1.47 -42.11
C LYS A 765 14.41 0.00 -42.06
N VAL A 766 13.10 0.21 -42.08
CA VAL A 766 12.44 1.50 -41.89
C VAL A 766 11.46 1.41 -40.72
N VAL A 767 11.39 2.45 -39.90
CA VAL A 767 10.45 2.55 -38.78
C VAL A 767 9.72 3.90 -38.86
N PRO A 768 8.40 3.91 -39.06
CA PRO A 768 7.61 5.14 -38.95
C PRO A 768 7.70 5.73 -37.54
N LEU A 769 7.83 7.05 -37.45
CA LEU A 769 7.83 7.76 -36.16
C LEU A 769 6.45 8.32 -35.89
N ASN A 770 5.94 8.08 -34.67
CA ASN A 770 4.66 8.62 -34.23
C ASN A 770 4.84 10.07 -33.76
N VAL A 771 4.91 10.98 -34.72
CA VAL A 771 5.08 12.42 -34.51
C VAL A 771 4.00 13.20 -35.26
N SER A 772 3.62 14.35 -34.73
CA SER A 772 2.56 15.16 -35.32
C SER A 772 3.01 15.96 -36.55
N ALA A 773 4.31 16.08 -36.82
CA ALA A 773 4.85 16.91 -37.90
C ALA A 773 6.16 16.36 -38.46
N ALA A 774 6.55 16.87 -39.63
CA ALA A 774 7.86 16.69 -40.25
C ALA A 774 8.90 17.68 -39.65
N PHE A 775 9.26 17.50 -38.37
CA PHE A 775 10.24 18.36 -37.68
C PHE A 775 11.60 18.40 -38.39
N HIS A 776 12.37 19.48 -38.15
CA HIS A 776 13.71 19.64 -38.70
C HIS A 776 13.75 19.62 -40.23
N SER A 777 12.71 20.18 -40.85
CA SER A 777 12.56 20.30 -42.30
C SER A 777 11.88 21.62 -42.69
N PRO A 778 11.94 22.02 -43.96
CA PRO A 778 11.20 23.19 -44.45
C PRO A 778 9.68 23.11 -44.27
N LEU A 779 9.10 21.91 -44.01
CA LEU A 779 7.65 21.77 -43.80
C LEU A 779 7.16 22.40 -42.49
N VAL A 780 8.07 22.73 -41.56
CA VAL A 780 7.74 23.43 -40.31
C VAL A 780 8.20 24.89 -40.30
N GLU A 781 8.53 25.47 -41.47
CA GLU A 781 8.99 26.87 -41.60
C GLU A 781 8.00 27.88 -40.99
N ALA A 782 6.69 27.61 -41.07
CA ALA A 782 5.66 28.45 -40.46
C ALA A 782 5.79 28.58 -38.93
N ALA A 783 6.48 27.66 -38.26
CA ALA A 783 6.75 27.73 -36.82
C ALA A 783 7.95 28.64 -36.48
N TYR A 784 8.79 29.03 -37.46
CA TYR A 784 10.01 29.81 -37.21
C TYR A 784 9.72 31.18 -36.59
N ALA A 785 8.81 31.96 -37.17
CA ALA A 785 8.53 33.31 -36.70
C ALA A 785 7.93 33.32 -35.27
N PRO A 786 6.89 32.52 -34.94
CA PRO A 786 6.40 32.41 -33.56
C PRO A 786 7.45 31.93 -32.57
N LEU A 787 8.31 30.97 -32.96
CA LEU A 787 9.37 30.49 -32.09
C LEU A 787 10.42 31.57 -31.83
N LYS A 788 10.80 32.35 -32.84
CA LYS A 788 11.77 33.44 -32.70
C LYS A 788 11.26 34.50 -31.70
N GLU A 789 9.99 34.83 -31.76
CA GLU A 789 9.34 35.73 -30.79
C GLU A 789 9.37 35.15 -29.37
N ALA A 790 8.98 33.87 -29.20
CA ALA A 790 9.04 33.21 -27.90
C ALA A 790 10.46 33.14 -27.31
N ILE A 791 11.50 32.96 -28.15
CA ILE A 791 12.90 32.99 -27.73
C ILE A 791 13.30 34.38 -27.24
N LEU A 792 12.90 35.44 -27.95
CA LEU A 792 13.16 36.83 -27.53
C LEU A 792 12.50 37.13 -26.18
N GLU A 793 11.25 36.71 -25.99
CA GLU A 793 10.51 36.89 -24.73
C GLU A 793 11.11 36.09 -23.56
N SER A 794 11.75 34.94 -23.84
CA SER A 794 12.30 34.07 -22.80
C SER A 794 13.47 34.70 -22.03
N GLY A 795 14.06 35.78 -22.56
CA GLY A 795 15.23 36.42 -21.97
C GLY A 795 16.49 35.56 -22.06
N LEU A 796 16.59 34.70 -23.09
CA LEU A 796 17.73 33.80 -23.33
C LEU A 796 19.05 34.57 -23.37
N LYS A 797 19.99 34.16 -22.51
CA LYS A 797 21.36 34.71 -22.42
C LYS A 797 22.40 33.71 -22.94
N ALA A 798 23.64 34.16 -23.08
CA ALA A 798 24.77 33.29 -23.34
C ALA A 798 24.95 32.24 -22.22
N PRO A 799 25.19 30.96 -22.57
CA PRO A 799 25.40 29.91 -21.58
C PRO A 799 26.73 30.09 -20.82
N THR A 800 26.74 29.74 -19.53
CA THR A 800 27.93 29.86 -18.66
C THR A 800 28.91 28.70 -18.82
N VAL A 801 28.42 27.55 -19.28
CA VAL A 801 29.22 26.38 -19.68
C VAL A 801 28.99 26.06 -21.16
N PRO A 802 29.95 25.41 -21.86
CA PRO A 802 29.78 25.06 -23.27
C PRO A 802 28.51 24.23 -23.53
N VAL A 803 27.65 24.71 -24.41
CA VAL A 803 26.47 23.97 -24.90
C VAL A 803 26.69 23.63 -26.37
N TYR A 804 26.57 22.35 -26.74
CA TYR A 804 26.72 21.91 -28.14
C TYR A 804 25.39 22.00 -28.88
N SER A 805 25.39 22.70 -30.01
CA SER A 805 24.24 22.90 -30.89
C SER A 805 24.10 21.75 -31.89
N ASN A 806 22.89 21.22 -32.06
CA ASN A 806 22.60 20.23 -33.09
C ASN A 806 22.73 20.80 -34.52
N LEU A 807 22.54 22.11 -34.70
CA LEU A 807 22.64 22.76 -36.01
C LEU A 807 24.10 22.87 -36.46
N MET A 808 24.98 23.32 -35.54
CA MET A 808 26.39 23.55 -35.84
C MET A 808 27.23 22.28 -35.73
N ALA A 809 26.81 21.32 -34.89
CA ALA A 809 27.67 20.24 -34.38
C ALA A 809 28.94 20.80 -33.69
N GLY A 810 28.79 21.93 -33.00
CA GLY A 810 29.82 22.66 -32.27
C GLY A 810 29.18 23.50 -31.16
N THR A 811 29.95 24.28 -30.43
CA THR A 811 29.42 25.04 -29.27
C THR A 811 28.65 26.29 -29.69
N TYR A 812 27.60 26.62 -28.94
CA TYR A 812 26.92 27.90 -29.05
C TYR A 812 27.90 29.08 -28.85
N PRO A 813 27.73 30.18 -29.60
CA PRO A 813 28.50 31.39 -29.41
C PRO A 813 28.16 32.08 -28.08
N ARG A 814 29.03 32.99 -27.62
CA ARG A 814 28.81 33.78 -26.41
C ARG A 814 27.98 35.06 -26.63
N ALA A 815 27.58 35.34 -27.86
CA ALA A 815 26.73 36.48 -28.18
C ALA A 815 25.25 36.07 -28.13
N ASP A 816 24.44 36.83 -27.39
CA ASP A 816 23.03 36.53 -27.15
C ASP A 816 22.23 36.45 -28.47
N ASP A 817 22.35 37.46 -29.34
CA ASP A 817 21.65 37.53 -30.63
C ASP A 817 21.98 36.33 -31.54
N GLU A 818 23.23 35.90 -31.54
CA GLU A 818 23.67 34.78 -32.37
C GLU A 818 23.12 33.45 -31.84
N THR A 819 23.16 33.24 -30.53
CA THR A 819 22.56 32.09 -29.84
C THR A 819 21.05 32.00 -30.11
N GLN A 820 20.33 33.11 -29.99
CA GLN A 820 18.90 33.18 -30.26
C GLN A 820 18.58 32.83 -31.73
N ASN A 821 19.36 33.35 -32.68
CA ASN A 821 19.16 33.05 -34.10
C ASN A 821 19.45 31.59 -34.44
N ILE A 822 20.48 30.98 -33.83
CA ILE A 822 20.79 29.56 -34.00
C ILE A 822 19.65 28.69 -33.45
N LEU A 823 19.17 28.98 -32.24
CA LEU A 823 18.07 28.23 -31.62
C LEU A 823 16.75 28.38 -32.38
N ALA A 824 16.47 29.55 -32.96
CA ALA A 824 15.28 29.74 -33.80
C ALA A 824 15.37 28.89 -35.08
N ARG A 825 16.54 28.86 -35.74
CA ARG A 825 16.76 28.07 -36.98
C ARG A 825 16.86 26.57 -36.72
N HIS A 826 17.16 26.15 -35.51
CA HIS A 826 17.26 24.75 -35.10
C HIS A 826 16.02 23.93 -35.46
N LEU A 827 14.82 24.51 -35.36
CA LEU A 827 13.57 23.81 -35.64
C LEU A 827 13.40 23.43 -37.12
N THR A 828 13.96 24.21 -38.04
CA THR A 828 13.83 24.03 -39.50
C THR A 828 15.09 23.41 -40.11
N SER A 829 16.09 23.10 -39.30
CA SER A 829 17.39 22.56 -39.71
C SER A 829 17.62 21.14 -39.17
N PRO A 830 18.44 20.32 -39.84
CA PRO A 830 18.73 18.96 -39.40
C PRO A 830 19.42 18.89 -38.03
N VAL A 831 19.07 17.89 -37.22
CA VAL A 831 19.74 17.55 -35.96
C VAL A 831 21.00 16.73 -36.26
N ARG A 832 22.19 17.33 -36.18
CA ARG A 832 23.47 16.68 -36.48
C ARG A 832 24.09 16.00 -35.25
N PHE A 833 23.32 15.15 -34.57
CA PHE A 833 23.69 14.54 -33.30
C PHE A 833 24.96 13.67 -33.40
N PHE A 834 25.11 12.88 -34.47
CA PHE A 834 26.32 12.08 -34.70
C PHE A 834 27.59 12.95 -34.74
N ALA A 835 27.60 14.00 -35.58
CA ALA A 835 28.75 14.91 -35.69
C ALA A 835 29.01 15.69 -34.39
N MET A 836 27.96 15.99 -33.64
CA MET A 836 28.05 16.63 -32.33
C MET A 836 28.78 15.74 -31.32
N ILE A 837 28.40 14.45 -31.21
CA ILE A 837 29.05 13.51 -30.29
C ILE A 837 30.52 13.26 -30.68
N GLU A 838 30.84 13.17 -31.97
CA GLU A 838 32.23 13.10 -32.44
C GLU A 838 33.05 14.32 -32.01
N THR A 839 32.45 15.51 -32.12
CA THR A 839 33.09 16.76 -31.70
C THR A 839 33.31 16.79 -30.20
N MET A 840 32.30 16.44 -29.40
CA MET A 840 32.42 16.33 -27.94
C MET A 840 33.51 15.34 -27.53
N TYR A 841 33.60 14.19 -28.20
CA TYR A 841 34.64 13.20 -27.92
C TYR A 841 36.04 13.73 -28.24
N ARG A 842 36.19 14.44 -29.37
CA ARG A 842 37.44 15.13 -29.73
C ARG A 842 37.83 16.21 -28.71
N ASP A 843 36.84 16.90 -28.14
CA ASP A 843 37.03 17.98 -27.17
C ASP A 843 37.28 17.45 -25.73
N GLY A 844 37.40 16.12 -25.59
CA GLY A 844 37.84 15.44 -24.37
C GLY A 844 36.72 14.81 -23.54
N VAL A 845 35.47 14.84 -24.01
CA VAL A 845 34.36 14.20 -23.29
C VAL A 845 34.52 12.68 -23.34
N ARG A 846 34.46 12.04 -22.16
CA ARG A 846 34.50 10.58 -22.02
C ARG A 846 33.32 10.05 -21.24
N THR A 847 32.62 10.88 -20.48
CA THR A 847 31.45 10.48 -19.69
C THR A 847 30.22 11.25 -20.12
N PHE A 848 29.16 10.52 -20.42
CA PHE A 848 27.88 11.08 -20.86
C PHE A 848 26.79 10.64 -19.89
N VAL A 849 26.10 11.61 -19.28
CA VAL A 849 24.94 11.39 -18.42
C VAL A 849 23.70 11.84 -19.19
N GLU A 850 22.84 10.89 -19.57
CA GLU A 850 21.58 11.21 -20.21
C GLU A 850 20.54 11.64 -19.18
N VAL A 851 20.01 12.85 -19.38
CA VAL A 851 19.02 13.51 -18.53
C VAL A 851 17.70 13.62 -19.31
N GLY A 852 16.68 12.90 -18.87
CA GLY A 852 15.34 12.86 -19.45
C GLY A 852 14.65 11.50 -19.19
N PRO A 853 13.47 11.28 -19.78
CA PRO A 853 12.64 10.10 -19.50
C PRO A 853 13.02 8.85 -20.31
N SER A 854 14.27 8.68 -20.76
CA SER A 854 14.67 7.48 -21.52
C SER A 854 16.19 7.22 -21.53
N ASP A 855 16.59 6.14 -22.21
CA ASP A 855 17.98 5.76 -22.50
C ASP A 855 18.39 5.99 -23.98
N THR A 856 17.58 6.74 -24.74
CA THR A 856 17.68 6.82 -26.20
C THR A 856 18.96 7.52 -26.66
N CYS A 857 19.30 8.67 -26.06
CA CYS A 857 20.54 9.38 -26.39
C CYS A 857 21.74 8.53 -26.00
N GLY A 858 21.68 7.83 -24.88
CA GLY A 858 22.73 6.92 -24.44
C GLY A 858 22.97 5.78 -25.43
N ARG A 859 21.90 5.19 -26.00
CA ARG A 859 22.02 4.20 -27.08
C ARG A 859 22.65 4.79 -28.35
N PHE A 860 22.29 6.02 -28.73
CA PHE A 860 22.92 6.69 -29.86
C PHE A 860 24.41 6.97 -29.62
N ILE A 861 24.77 7.47 -28.44
CA ILE A 861 26.17 7.74 -28.07
C ILE A 861 27.02 6.46 -28.13
N LYS A 862 26.50 5.34 -27.58
CA LYS A 862 27.17 4.03 -27.67
C LYS A 862 27.36 3.58 -29.11
N ALA A 863 26.36 3.78 -29.98
CA ALA A 863 26.45 3.43 -31.40
C ALA A 863 27.46 4.31 -32.16
N VAL A 864 27.54 5.60 -31.84
CA VAL A 864 28.52 6.53 -32.41
C VAL A 864 29.94 6.15 -31.97
N LEU A 865 30.17 5.99 -30.67
CA LEU A 865 31.51 5.80 -30.11
C LEU A 865 32.03 4.36 -30.26
N GLY A 866 31.13 3.38 -30.35
CA GLY A 866 31.48 1.98 -30.57
C GLY A 866 32.37 1.43 -29.46
N LYS A 867 33.55 0.90 -29.83
CA LYS A 867 34.52 0.32 -28.88
C LYS A 867 35.48 1.35 -28.26
N ARG A 868 35.38 2.63 -28.62
CA ARG A 868 36.23 3.68 -28.05
C ARG A 868 35.97 3.78 -26.53
N PRO A 869 36.97 4.09 -25.68
CA PRO A 869 36.75 4.25 -24.25
C PRO A 869 35.77 5.41 -23.96
N HIS A 870 34.66 5.11 -23.30
CA HIS A 870 33.66 6.07 -22.83
C HIS A 870 32.72 5.42 -21.79
N THR A 871 32.07 6.25 -20.98
CA THR A 871 31.04 5.87 -20.01
C THR A 871 29.73 6.54 -20.39
N VAL A 872 28.63 5.80 -20.37
CA VAL A 872 27.28 6.32 -20.63
C VAL A 872 26.32 5.78 -19.60
N VAL A 873 25.66 6.68 -18.89
CA VAL A 873 24.61 6.38 -17.91
C VAL A 873 23.35 7.17 -18.24
N SER A 874 22.18 6.62 -17.92
CA SER A 874 20.88 7.26 -18.15
C SER A 874 20.09 7.28 -16.84
N LEU A 875 19.38 8.39 -16.58
CA LEU A 875 18.68 8.61 -15.31
C LEU A 875 17.22 8.11 -15.30
N ASP A 876 16.73 7.58 -16.41
CA ASP A 876 15.40 6.98 -16.52
C ASP A 876 15.40 5.87 -17.58
N ASN A 877 14.47 4.93 -17.43
CA ASN A 877 14.18 3.90 -18.39
C ASN A 877 12.74 3.41 -18.17
N ALA A 878 11.91 3.46 -19.21
CA ALA A 878 10.50 3.04 -19.12
C ALA A 878 10.31 1.57 -18.68
N LYS A 879 11.32 0.71 -18.83
CA LYS A 879 11.26 -0.71 -18.45
C LYS A 879 11.68 -0.96 -17.01
N THR A 880 12.74 -0.33 -16.54
CA THR A 880 13.30 -0.57 -15.18
C THR A 880 12.90 0.48 -14.16
N GLY A 881 12.40 1.63 -14.61
CA GLY A 881 11.91 2.72 -13.75
C GLY A 881 12.99 3.69 -13.31
N GLY A 882 12.56 4.89 -12.90
CA GLY A 882 13.43 6.00 -12.56
C GLY A 882 14.37 5.74 -11.37
N VAL A 883 13.93 5.04 -10.32
CA VAL A 883 14.80 4.77 -9.16
C VAL A 883 15.93 3.79 -9.52
N ALA A 884 15.59 2.69 -10.19
CA ALA A 884 16.58 1.71 -10.62
C ALA A 884 17.58 2.32 -11.61
N ALA A 885 17.11 3.14 -12.55
CA ALA A 885 17.95 3.85 -13.50
C ALA A 885 18.89 4.85 -12.80
N LEU A 886 18.38 5.62 -11.83
CA LEU A 886 19.20 6.52 -11.01
C LEU A 886 20.28 5.75 -10.23
N HIS A 887 19.91 4.69 -9.51
CA HIS A 887 20.88 3.85 -8.78
C HIS A 887 21.93 3.24 -9.71
N ASN A 888 21.52 2.78 -10.90
CA ASN A 888 22.43 2.25 -11.91
C ASN A 888 23.39 3.33 -12.44
N ALA A 889 22.91 4.56 -12.64
CA ALA A 889 23.74 5.68 -13.05
C ALA A 889 24.75 6.07 -11.97
N ILE A 890 24.31 6.19 -10.71
CA ILE A 890 25.17 6.50 -9.57
C ILE A 890 26.23 5.40 -9.41
N GLY A 891 25.83 4.13 -9.40
CA GLY A 891 26.75 3.00 -9.30
C GLY A 891 27.79 2.99 -10.43
N GLY A 892 27.34 3.20 -11.68
CA GLY A 892 28.23 3.31 -12.84
C GLY A 892 29.24 4.45 -12.73
N LEU A 893 28.83 5.62 -12.23
CA LEU A 893 29.71 6.76 -12.00
C LEU A 893 30.70 6.48 -10.85
N CYS A 894 30.24 5.91 -9.73
CA CYS A 894 31.09 5.55 -8.59
C CYS A 894 32.22 4.59 -8.99
N ILE A 895 31.92 3.52 -9.74
CA ILE A 895 32.95 2.56 -10.18
C ILE A 895 33.85 3.11 -11.30
N ALA A 896 33.39 4.11 -12.05
CA ALA A 896 34.22 4.91 -12.94
C ALA A 896 35.08 5.96 -12.18
N GLY A 897 34.93 6.01 -10.85
CA GLY A 897 35.72 6.80 -9.91
C GLY A 897 35.08 8.13 -9.49
N TYR A 898 33.98 8.57 -10.10
CA TYR A 898 33.36 9.85 -9.77
C TYR A 898 32.99 9.90 -8.29
N ARG A 899 33.45 10.94 -7.57
CA ARG A 899 33.04 11.16 -6.20
C ARG A 899 31.60 11.66 -6.23
N VAL A 900 30.72 10.96 -5.55
CA VAL A 900 29.29 11.27 -5.46
C VAL A 900 28.96 11.52 -3.99
N ASN A 901 28.16 12.53 -3.70
CA ASN A 901 27.66 12.79 -2.35
C ASN A 901 26.56 11.76 -1.98
N LEU A 902 26.97 10.53 -1.69
CA LEU A 902 26.04 9.43 -1.38
C LEU A 902 25.23 9.69 -0.11
N ALA A 903 25.77 10.43 0.87
CA ALA A 903 25.08 10.80 2.09
C ALA A 903 23.73 11.51 1.82
N SER A 904 23.66 12.32 0.75
CA SER A 904 22.42 13.01 0.35
C SER A 904 21.24 12.08 0.01
N LEU A 905 21.51 10.82 -0.38
CA LEU A 905 20.46 9.83 -0.64
C LEU A 905 19.78 9.32 0.64
N TRP A 906 20.38 9.59 1.80
CA TRP A 906 19.96 9.09 3.11
C TRP A 906 19.47 10.21 4.04
N GLU A 907 19.77 11.48 3.76
CA GLU A 907 19.35 12.62 4.59
C GLU A 907 17.83 12.74 4.74
N GLU A 908 17.07 12.63 3.64
CA GLU A 908 15.60 12.76 3.66
C GLU A 908 14.91 11.47 4.16
N ALA A 909 15.53 10.31 3.92
CA ALA A 909 14.98 8.98 4.20
C ALA A 909 16.09 8.03 4.69
N PRO A 910 16.52 8.16 5.96
CA PRO A 910 17.60 7.37 6.51
C PRO A 910 17.25 5.88 6.55
N ALA A 911 18.27 5.03 6.54
CA ALA A 911 18.07 3.60 6.77
C ALA A 911 17.57 3.37 8.20
N GLU A 912 16.54 2.53 8.34
CA GLU A 912 16.17 2.00 9.66
C GLU A 912 17.13 0.86 10.00
N GLU A 913 17.70 0.89 11.21
CA GLU A 913 18.49 -0.22 11.70
C GLU A 913 17.59 -1.48 11.80
N PRO A 914 18.04 -2.63 11.27
CA PRO A 914 17.27 -3.85 11.35
C PRO A 914 16.95 -4.19 12.81
N MET A 915 15.72 -4.64 13.05
CA MET A 915 15.34 -5.09 14.39
C MET A 915 16.28 -6.21 14.85
N PRO A 916 16.80 -6.16 16.08
CA PRO A 916 17.69 -7.19 16.59
C PRO A 916 16.96 -8.54 16.63
N LYS A 917 17.71 -9.62 16.46
CA LYS A 917 17.15 -10.98 16.56
C LYS A 917 16.45 -11.16 17.92
N PRO A 918 15.25 -11.77 17.95
CA PRO A 918 14.52 -12.03 19.19
C PRO A 918 15.40 -12.71 20.23
N LYS A 919 15.35 -12.21 21.47
CA LYS A 919 16.07 -12.86 22.58
C LYS A 919 15.30 -14.10 23.04
N LYS A 920 16.00 -15.07 23.64
CA LYS A 920 15.41 -16.36 24.07
C LYS A 920 14.22 -16.22 25.02
N HIS A 921 14.15 -15.13 25.81
CA HIS A 921 13.06 -14.86 26.75
C HIS A 921 11.88 -14.09 26.15
N GLU A 922 12.01 -13.60 24.92
CA GLU A 922 10.93 -12.89 24.23
C GLU A 922 9.93 -13.90 23.64
N LEU A 923 8.65 -13.55 23.73
CA LEU A 923 7.55 -14.37 23.24
C LEU A 923 7.21 -13.97 21.81
N GLN A 924 6.88 -14.95 20.99
CA GLN A 924 6.31 -14.71 19.66
C GLN A 924 4.79 -14.62 19.79
N LEU A 925 4.25 -13.42 19.63
CA LEU A 925 2.80 -13.14 19.68
C LEU A 925 2.27 -12.90 18.26
N ASN A 926 0.97 -13.09 18.05
CA ASN A 926 0.24 -12.69 16.85
C ASN A 926 -1.15 -12.16 17.26
N GLY A 927 -2.15 -12.12 16.37
CA GLY A 927 -3.51 -11.68 16.73
C GLY A 927 -4.25 -12.59 17.72
N ALA A 928 -3.91 -13.88 17.79
CA ALA A 928 -4.59 -14.84 18.65
C ALA A 928 -4.05 -14.84 20.09
N ASN A 929 -4.87 -15.29 21.04
CA ASN A 929 -4.45 -15.49 22.43
C ASN A 929 -3.24 -16.45 22.56
N TYR A 930 -2.22 -16.00 23.30
CA TYR A 930 -0.97 -16.75 23.46
C TYR A 930 -1.19 -18.10 24.16
N ASN A 931 -0.63 -19.17 23.61
CA ASN A 931 -0.77 -20.55 24.11
C ASN A 931 -2.23 -20.99 24.34
N LYS A 932 -3.18 -20.45 23.57
CA LYS A 932 -4.56 -20.93 23.57
C LYS A 932 -4.62 -22.47 23.43
N PRO A 933 -5.32 -23.21 24.31
CA PRO A 933 -5.29 -24.68 24.28
C PRO A 933 -5.96 -25.30 23.03
N TYR A 934 -6.98 -24.64 22.47
CA TYR A 934 -7.64 -25.06 21.24
C TYR A 934 -7.63 -23.95 20.17
N PRO A 935 -7.35 -24.29 18.89
CA PRO A 935 -7.08 -25.64 18.42
C PRO A 935 -5.69 -26.16 18.78
N ALA A 936 -5.63 -27.44 19.15
CA ALA A 936 -4.41 -28.05 19.68
C ALA A 936 -3.29 -28.07 18.63
N LYS A 937 -2.08 -27.66 19.03
CA LYS A 937 -0.88 -27.59 18.16
C LYS A 937 -0.49 -28.93 17.48
N ALA A 938 -1.05 -30.05 17.93
CA ALA A 938 -0.99 -31.34 17.25
C ALA A 938 -2.01 -32.31 17.87
N ARG A 939 -3.23 -32.38 17.33
CA ARG A 939 -4.09 -33.57 17.42
C ARG A 939 -4.98 -33.60 16.18
N VAL A 940 -4.40 -34.09 15.09
CA VAL A 940 -5.18 -34.88 14.14
C VAL A 940 -5.54 -36.13 14.95
N PHE A 941 -6.83 -36.35 15.22
CA PHE A 941 -7.23 -37.71 15.51
C PHE A 941 -6.87 -38.49 14.24
N GLN A 942 -5.77 -39.24 14.27
CA GLN A 942 -5.61 -40.30 13.29
C GLN A 942 -6.79 -41.23 13.57
N ASP A 943 -7.60 -41.54 12.56
CA ASP A 943 -8.77 -42.41 12.69
C ASP A 943 -8.43 -43.73 13.41
N ASP A 944 -7.16 -44.14 13.40
CA ASP A 944 -6.61 -45.28 14.12
C ASP A 944 -6.65 -45.18 15.67
N GLU A 945 -6.59 -43.98 16.29
CA GLU A 945 -6.70 -43.84 17.76
C GLU A 945 -8.15 -43.93 18.28
N LEU A 946 -9.14 -43.65 17.42
CA LEU A 946 -10.57 -43.87 17.70
C LEU A 946 -10.99 -45.31 17.40
N ALA A 947 -10.35 -45.97 16.41
CA ALA A 947 -10.59 -47.37 16.07
C ALA A 947 -10.27 -48.37 17.19
N GLY A 948 -9.41 -47.98 18.15
CA GLY A 948 -9.07 -48.80 19.33
C GLY A 948 -10.04 -48.66 20.51
N ARG A 949 -10.99 -47.71 20.49
CA ARG A 949 -11.95 -47.52 21.58
C ARG A 949 -13.29 -48.17 21.22
N ARG A 950 -13.75 -49.05 22.10
CA ARG A 950 -15.00 -49.80 21.92
C ARG A 950 -16.16 -48.82 21.76
N THR A 951 -16.98 -49.01 20.73
CA THR A 951 -18.20 -48.23 20.55
C THR A 951 -19.23 -48.60 21.63
N LEU A 952 -20.19 -47.71 21.91
CA LEU A 952 -21.27 -47.98 22.86
C LEU A 952 -22.04 -49.26 22.45
N ASP A 953 -22.21 -49.48 21.15
CA ASP A 953 -22.83 -50.70 20.60
C ASP A 953 -21.99 -51.95 20.81
N GLN A 954 -20.66 -51.86 20.71
CA GLN A 954 -19.76 -52.97 21.02
C GLN A 954 -19.78 -53.33 22.51
N LEU A 955 -19.82 -52.32 23.39
CA LEU A 955 -19.98 -52.52 24.83
C LEU A 955 -21.36 -53.10 25.17
N ASN A 956 -22.43 -52.58 24.57
CA ASN A 956 -23.79 -53.09 24.75
C ASN A 956 -23.93 -54.52 24.23
N SER A 957 -23.27 -54.88 23.14
CA SER A 957 -23.26 -56.24 22.59
C SER A 957 -22.41 -57.20 23.44
N GLU A 958 -21.32 -56.73 24.05
CA GLU A 958 -20.55 -57.51 25.05
C GLU A 958 -21.34 -57.71 26.34
N VAL A 959 -22.04 -56.68 26.83
CA VAL A 959 -22.92 -56.79 28.01
C VAL A 959 -24.07 -57.74 27.70
N ALA A 960 -24.70 -57.65 26.53
CA ALA A 960 -25.72 -58.61 26.10
C ALA A 960 -25.16 -60.03 25.99
N GLY A 961 -23.94 -60.19 25.46
CA GLY A 961 -23.25 -61.47 25.35
C GLY A 961 -22.82 -62.06 26.71
N LEU A 962 -22.42 -61.21 27.67
CA LEU A 962 -22.13 -61.60 29.05
C LEU A 962 -23.40 -61.96 29.81
N THR A 963 -24.51 -61.24 29.57
CA THR A 963 -25.82 -61.54 30.14
C THR A 963 -26.37 -62.86 29.59
N ALA A 964 -26.19 -63.13 28.30
CA ALA A 964 -26.52 -64.41 27.68
C ALA A 964 -25.62 -65.55 28.18
N LYS A 965 -24.32 -65.33 28.37
CA LYS A 965 -23.40 -66.30 29.01
C LYS A 965 -23.74 -66.56 30.47
N LEU A 966 -24.18 -65.55 31.22
CA LEU A 966 -24.65 -65.71 32.60
C LEU A 966 -25.94 -66.55 32.65
N ALA A 967 -26.85 -66.34 31.68
CA ALA A 967 -28.05 -67.16 31.49
C ALA A 967 -27.70 -68.60 31.09
N GLU A 968 -26.70 -68.83 30.24
CA GLU A 968 -26.23 -70.18 29.91
C GLU A 968 -25.49 -70.88 31.06
N LEU A 969 -24.75 -70.13 31.90
CA LEU A 969 -24.08 -70.66 33.10
C LEU A 969 -25.07 -71.01 34.21
N SER A 970 -26.17 -70.26 34.33
CA SER A 970 -27.27 -70.61 35.24
C SER A 970 -28.07 -71.81 34.74
N VAL A 971 -28.14 -72.05 33.42
CA VAL A 971 -28.74 -73.28 32.85
C VAL A 971 -27.80 -74.49 32.92
N ARG A 972 -26.48 -74.30 32.93
CA ARG A 972 -25.49 -75.41 33.04
C ARG A 972 -25.24 -75.92 34.45
N ASN A 973 -25.62 -75.18 35.49
CA ASN A 973 -25.49 -75.65 36.88
C ASN A 973 -26.64 -76.54 37.37
N ASP A 974 -27.71 -76.70 36.58
CA ASP A 974 -28.89 -77.48 36.99
C ASP A 974 -28.96 -78.91 36.40
N ALA A 975 -27.94 -79.36 35.66
CA ALA A 975 -27.96 -80.68 35.01
C ALA A 975 -27.20 -81.81 35.75
N ALA A 976 -26.62 -81.58 36.93
CA ALA A 976 -25.90 -82.64 37.65
C ALA A 976 -25.93 -82.50 39.18
N VAL A 977 -27.12 -82.51 39.80
CA VAL A 977 -27.29 -83.05 41.15
C VAL A 977 -28.59 -83.86 41.20
N TYR A 978 -28.44 -85.18 41.23
CA TYR A 978 -29.49 -86.18 41.41
C TYR A 978 -29.23 -86.92 42.74
N GLN A 979 -30.31 -87.31 43.42
CA GLN A 979 -30.45 -88.34 44.47
C GLN A 979 -30.47 -87.92 45.96
N GLY A 980 -31.62 -88.17 46.60
CA GLY A 980 -31.65 -88.87 47.91
C GLY A 980 -32.29 -88.18 49.13
N ALA A 981 -33.62 -88.22 49.23
CA ALA A 981 -34.47 -88.51 50.40
C ALA A 981 -34.31 -87.79 51.79
N LYS A 982 -35.46 -87.21 52.23
CA LYS A 982 -36.06 -87.08 53.60
C LYS A 982 -35.33 -86.17 54.61
N GLU A 983 -35.96 -85.19 55.27
CA GLU A 983 -37.17 -85.25 56.12
C GLU A 983 -37.68 -83.82 56.48
N THR A 984 -39.01 -83.60 56.54
CA THR A 984 -39.84 -82.60 57.32
C THR A 984 -39.41 -81.12 57.46
N ALA A 985 -40.26 -80.07 57.53
CA ALA A 985 -41.70 -79.80 57.39
C ALA A 985 -41.89 -78.26 57.49
N GLU A 986 -42.94 -77.70 56.84
CA GLU A 986 -43.72 -76.49 57.21
C GLU A 986 -43.00 -75.09 57.27
N LEU A 987 -43.52 -73.94 56.83
CA LEU A 987 -44.89 -73.46 56.56
C LEU A 987 -44.85 -72.12 55.76
N ALA A 988 -45.95 -71.85 55.05
CA ALA A 988 -46.48 -70.57 54.51
C ALA A 988 -45.85 -70.01 53.19
N GLU A 989 -46.48 -70.13 52.00
CA GLU A 989 -47.74 -69.52 51.49
C GLU A 989 -47.72 -67.97 51.53
N ALA A 990 -48.09 -67.16 50.52
CA ALA A 990 -48.72 -67.25 49.19
C ALA A 990 -48.46 -65.88 48.49
N GLY A 991 -48.62 -65.62 47.17
CA GLY A 991 -49.14 -66.37 46.04
C GLY A 991 -49.11 -65.55 44.73
N VAL A 992 -49.17 -66.31 43.61
CA VAL A 992 -49.86 -66.10 42.30
C VAL A 992 -49.54 -64.83 41.47
N GLN A 993 -48.77 -64.87 40.37
CA GLN A 993 -48.94 -65.43 39.00
C GLN A 993 -49.78 -64.63 37.97
N ASN A 994 -49.11 -64.42 36.84
CA ASN A 994 -49.45 -63.89 35.51
C ASN A 994 -50.80 -64.33 34.89
N GLU A 995 -51.32 -63.52 33.96
CA GLU A 995 -51.59 -63.93 32.56
C GLU A 995 -52.03 -62.75 31.63
N GLN A 996 -51.61 -62.83 30.37
CA GLN A 996 -52.15 -62.17 29.15
C GLN A 996 -52.39 -63.32 28.13
N PRO A 997 -53.09 -63.19 26.95
CA PRO A 997 -53.70 -62.02 26.25
C PRO A 997 -55.06 -62.29 25.51
N ARG A 998 -55.71 -61.23 24.96
CA ARG A 998 -56.24 -61.07 23.55
C ARG A 998 -57.55 -60.25 23.39
N ALA A 999 -57.52 -59.43 22.32
CA ALA A 999 -58.60 -58.98 21.40
C ALA A 999 -59.61 -57.87 21.79
N ALA A 1000 -59.75 -56.89 20.88
CA ALA A 1000 -60.59 -55.67 20.85
C ALA A 1000 -62.06 -55.95 20.40
N PRO A 1001 -62.99 -54.98 20.18
CA PRO A 1001 -62.94 -53.50 20.32
C PRO A 1001 -64.21 -52.84 20.97
N GLY A 1002 -64.15 -51.53 21.31
CA GLY A 1002 -65.34 -50.79 21.74
C GLY A 1002 -65.19 -49.27 21.98
N ARG A 1003 -65.49 -48.49 20.93
CA ARG A 1003 -66.04 -47.10 20.88
C ARG A 1003 -65.58 -46.01 21.87
N ILE A 1004 -64.78 -45.08 21.32
CA ILE A 1004 -64.96 -43.61 21.21
C ILE A 1004 -65.81 -42.90 22.30
N ALA A 1005 -65.15 -42.02 23.05
CA ALA A 1005 -65.70 -40.77 23.58
C ALA A 1005 -64.75 -39.61 23.23
N ALA A 1006 -65.32 -38.47 22.85
CA ALA A 1006 -64.68 -37.34 22.19
C ALA A 1006 -63.55 -36.68 23.01
N GLN A 1007 -62.44 -36.36 22.35
CA GLN A 1007 -61.39 -35.48 22.87
C GLN A 1007 -61.79 -34.01 22.66
N PRO A 1008 -61.46 -33.10 23.58
CA PRO A 1008 -61.54 -31.66 23.35
C PRO A 1008 -60.50 -31.24 22.29
N ASN A 1009 -60.81 -30.19 21.55
CA ASN A 1009 -60.02 -29.73 20.41
C ASN A 1009 -58.62 -29.28 20.88
N VAL A 1010 -57.57 -29.98 20.42
CA VAL A 1010 -56.16 -29.77 20.83
C VAL A 1010 -55.71 -28.32 20.61
N THR A 1011 -56.25 -27.67 19.58
CA THR A 1011 -55.96 -26.29 19.21
C THR A 1011 -56.31 -25.28 20.31
N GLU A 1012 -57.47 -25.44 20.96
CA GLU A 1012 -57.90 -24.52 22.03
C GLU A 1012 -57.05 -24.69 23.30
N THR A 1013 -56.55 -25.90 23.55
CA THR A 1013 -55.72 -26.19 24.73
C THR A 1013 -54.30 -25.63 24.56
N VAL A 1014 -53.75 -25.68 23.34
CA VAL A 1014 -52.42 -25.12 23.04
C VAL A 1014 -52.42 -23.59 23.08
N LEU A 1015 -53.42 -22.94 22.49
CA LEU A 1015 -53.52 -21.47 22.51
C LEU A 1015 -53.71 -20.91 23.92
N ALA A 1016 -54.44 -21.61 24.79
CA ALA A 1016 -54.60 -21.22 26.20
C ALA A 1016 -53.27 -21.30 27.00
N ILE A 1017 -52.44 -22.31 26.74
CA ILE A 1017 -51.13 -22.47 27.40
C ILE A 1017 -50.15 -21.39 26.93
N VAL A 1018 -50.17 -21.05 25.63
CA VAL A 1018 -49.31 -19.98 25.06
C VAL A 1018 -49.73 -18.61 25.60
N ALA A 1019 -51.03 -18.32 25.69
CA ALA A 1019 -51.54 -17.08 26.28
C ALA A 1019 -51.11 -16.91 27.75
N ASP A 1020 -51.19 -17.98 28.55
CA ASP A 1020 -50.79 -17.97 29.97
C ASP A 1020 -49.28 -17.75 30.16
N LYS A 1021 -48.45 -18.31 29.26
CA LYS A 1021 -46.99 -18.19 29.30
C LYS A 1021 -46.45 -16.86 28.75
N THR A 1022 -47.15 -16.25 27.80
CA THR A 1022 -46.68 -15.06 27.07
C THR A 1022 -47.38 -13.76 27.48
N GLY A 1023 -48.58 -13.85 28.07
CA GLY A 1023 -49.40 -12.71 28.48
C GLY A 1023 -50.28 -12.09 27.36
N TYR A 1024 -50.31 -12.68 26.17
CA TYR A 1024 -51.18 -12.23 25.07
C TYR A 1024 -52.61 -12.81 25.16
N PRO A 1025 -53.66 -12.06 24.80
CA PRO A 1025 -55.03 -12.58 24.70
C PRO A 1025 -55.15 -13.69 23.63
N VAL A 1026 -55.93 -14.73 23.91
CA VAL A 1026 -56.08 -15.92 23.04
C VAL A 1026 -56.60 -15.57 21.64
N ASP A 1027 -57.41 -14.54 21.54
CA ASP A 1027 -57.99 -13.99 20.31
C ASP A 1027 -56.99 -13.22 19.43
N MET A 1028 -55.74 -13.03 19.88
CA MET A 1028 -54.63 -12.47 19.10
C MET A 1028 -53.57 -13.51 18.70
N LEU A 1029 -53.78 -14.79 19.01
CA LEU A 1029 -52.88 -15.88 18.67
C LEU A 1029 -53.48 -16.72 17.53
N ASP A 1030 -52.75 -16.82 16.43
CA ASP A 1030 -53.09 -17.67 15.27
C ASP A 1030 -52.10 -18.83 15.17
N MET A 1031 -52.58 -20.02 14.79
CA MET A 1031 -51.77 -21.23 14.66
C MET A 1031 -50.79 -21.17 13.47
N ASP A 1032 -51.04 -20.29 12.50
CA ASP A 1032 -50.17 -20.09 11.34
C ASP A 1032 -49.13 -18.97 11.55
N MET A 1033 -49.05 -18.37 12.76
CA MET A 1033 -47.91 -17.53 13.12
C MET A 1033 -46.76 -18.41 13.61
N ASP A 1034 -45.61 -18.33 12.93
CA ASP A 1034 -44.35 -18.89 13.42
C ASP A 1034 -43.98 -18.22 14.75
N LEU A 1035 -44.23 -18.92 15.86
CA LEU A 1035 -43.84 -18.57 17.22
C LEU A 1035 -42.57 -19.31 17.62
#